data_AF-A0A9W9SCF5-F1
#
_entry.id   AF-A0A9W9SCF5-F1
#
_cell.length_a   1.000
_cell.length_b   1.000
_cell.length_c   1.000
_cell.angle_alpha   90.00
_cell.angle_beta   90.00
_cell.angle_gamma   90.00
#
_symmetry.space_group_name_H-M   'P 1'
#
loop_
_entity.id
_entity.type
_entity.pdbx_description
1 polymer ?
#
loop_
_entity_poly.entity_id
_entity_poly.type
_entity_poly.pdbx_seq_one_letter_code
_entity_poly.pdbx_strand_id
1 'polypeptide(L)'
;MPQSRLFKPLKIGGMEVKHRIGMAPLTRFRATEDRVPTLLMKEYYGQRAAVPGTLIITEGTFISATCGGFPHAPGLWREDQVAAWKIVTDEVHRKGCFIFCQVFAMGRAADVDLARKEANDIVAPSAIAMEEGAVVPRAMTTDEVKQIIQDYVDASKNAIQAGFDGVEVHGANGYLLDQFIQDVSNNRDDEYGGNVENRSRILDEVIKAVVHAIGRERVGLRLSPWSTFQGMRMEDPIPQFTDVISKARQAGIAYLHLVESRMSGSQDYSGHDTLDFAYDLWDGPFLVAGGYESHEARKLVDEKYPDKDIMVIFGRHFISNPDLIFRIRKGPNERRTISREDVGFYNALVIAGVYEIASENIDVNSAQSFIAPLRHCIEKYPHLSVVVKQKHTDKSAYEAVSSIDLHNHVSIIHEDEATSNGETATIEKIMPAILDRPWPADIPPWRIVVSPLVSPQDSTGTRCFIAFAFSHTLGDGMVGVAFHRTFLEAWRQTTGMEEKATFLVTPPSQTLPAPFDTPERLPISWKFLLEPLIAVYLPKFVAKILGLRASASTLDAGTWIGSPMFFDPAAAIQSRVRIIEIEAPLVQKALQASRSHGTKLTGTVHQMIVRALSKAIPSTDITNFVSGTPVDMRASIGTPGLTWGLFVSGLYEVHPRAPNVTEAILSEEMWEAARSMTQKLAECGARLQDQAIGLLRYVPSIRNWTLSKIGQKRDSSYELSNLLAFDNMNDGADQKCKVVKMVFSQPGNVTSAPLAFNMISVKGGA
;
A
#
# COMPACT_ATOMS: atom_id res chain seq x y z
N MET A 1 17.18 8.00 5.82
CA MET A 1 16.17 9.03 5.52
C MET A 1 15.04 8.84 6.51
N PRO A 2 14.66 9.83 7.32
CA PRO A 2 13.49 9.70 8.19
C PRO A 2 12.23 9.31 7.40
N GLN A 3 11.20 8.77 8.08
CA GLN A 3 9.93 8.38 7.50
C GLN A 3 9.44 9.59 6.73
N SER A 4 9.24 9.40 5.42
CA SER A 4 8.89 10.49 4.50
C SER A 4 7.83 11.39 5.13
N ARG A 5 8.07 12.71 5.13
CA ARG A 5 7.14 13.73 5.64
C ARG A 5 5.80 13.62 4.93
N LEU A 6 5.76 13.03 3.74
CA LEU A 6 4.54 12.73 3.00
C LEU A 6 3.49 11.95 3.83
N PHE A 7 3.92 11.14 4.80
CA PHE A 7 3.02 10.38 5.70
C PHE A 7 3.01 10.89 7.14
N LYS A 8 3.57 12.07 7.39
CA LYS A 8 3.48 12.72 8.71
C LYS A 8 2.26 13.63 8.76
N PRO A 9 1.66 13.82 9.95
CA PRO A 9 0.62 14.80 10.13
C PRO A 9 1.05 16.21 9.70
N LEU A 10 0.07 17.02 9.33
CA LEU A 10 0.24 18.42 9.01
C LEU A 10 -0.97 19.19 9.55
N LYS A 11 -0.72 20.32 10.21
CA LYS A 11 -1.79 21.23 10.62
C LYS A 11 -2.13 22.14 9.44
N ILE A 12 -3.40 22.19 9.06
CA ILE A 12 -3.90 23.07 8.00
C ILE A 12 -5.06 23.84 8.59
N GLY A 13 -4.91 25.14 8.77
CA GLY A 13 -5.90 25.92 9.50
C GLY A 13 -6.28 25.29 10.85
N GLY A 14 -7.57 25.04 11.05
CA GLY A 14 -8.14 24.38 12.24
C GLY A 14 -8.08 22.86 12.27
N MET A 15 -7.60 22.20 11.20
CA MET A 15 -7.58 20.73 11.08
C MET A 15 -6.17 20.15 11.18
N GLU A 16 -6.06 18.90 11.65
CA GLU A 16 -4.82 18.12 11.61
C GLU A 16 -5.01 16.89 10.70
N VAL A 17 -4.51 17.00 9.47
CA VAL A 17 -4.47 15.88 8.54
C VAL A 17 -3.42 14.86 8.99
N LYS A 18 -3.60 13.58 8.66
CA LYS A 18 -2.70 12.50 9.12
C LYS A 18 -1.59 12.16 8.12
N HIS A 19 -1.62 12.77 6.93
CA HIS A 19 -0.61 12.67 5.89
C HIS A 19 -0.66 13.90 4.98
N ARG A 20 0.38 14.09 4.16
CA ARG A 20 0.56 15.24 3.27
C ARG A 20 0.23 14.90 1.81
N ILE A 21 -0.79 14.06 1.64
CA ILE A 21 -1.36 13.62 0.35
C ILE A 21 -2.84 14.00 0.38
N GLY A 22 -3.29 14.85 -0.54
CA GLY A 22 -4.68 15.31 -0.61
C GLY A 22 -5.28 15.18 -2.01
N MET A 23 -6.60 15.19 -2.09
CA MET A 23 -7.32 15.12 -3.36
C MET A 23 -7.54 16.51 -3.95
N ALA A 24 -7.19 16.65 -5.23
CA ALA A 24 -7.41 17.88 -5.98
C ALA A 24 -8.90 18.13 -6.26
N PRO A 25 -9.29 19.41 -6.49
CA PRO A 25 -10.59 19.76 -7.04
C PRO A 25 -10.74 19.25 -8.49
N LEU A 26 -11.80 18.49 -8.76
CA LEU A 26 -11.95 17.74 -10.01
C LEU A 26 -13.41 17.71 -10.49
N THR A 27 -13.82 18.58 -11.42
CA THR A 27 -15.20 18.59 -11.94
C THR A 27 -15.57 17.32 -12.68
N ARG A 28 -16.70 16.70 -12.30
CA ARG A 28 -17.13 15.38 -12.83
C ARG A 28 -18.47 15.40 -13.53
N PHE A 29 -19.21 16.52 -13.49
CA PHE A 29 -20.51 16.68 -14.19
C PHE A 29 -21.58 15.69 -13.69
N ARG A 30 -21.70 15.50 -12.36
CA ARG A 30 -22.59 14.48 -11.75
C ARG A 30 -23.64 15.04 -10.77
N ALA A 31 -23.79 16.36 -10.70
CA ALA A 31 -24.94 16.97 -10.05
C ALA A 31 -26.20 16.87 -10.96
N THR A 32 -27.37 17.10 -10.39
CA THR A 32 -28.62 17.21 -11.18
C THR A 32 -28.60 18.46 -12.09
N GLU A 33 -29.58 18.57 -12.99
CA GLU A 33 -29.77 19.81 -13.79
C GLU A 33 -30.01 21.04 -12.90
N ASP A 34 -30.63 20.84 -11.73
CA ASP A 34 -30.86 21.89 -10.71
C ASP A 34 -29.65 22.14 -9.79
N ARG A 35 -28.49 21.58 -10.16
CA ARG A 35 -27.21 21.74 -9.48
C ARG A 35 -27.17 21.12 -8.07
N VAL A 36 -28.04 20.14 -7.81
CA VAL A 36 -28.11 19.43 -6.53
C VAL A 36 -27.12 18.25 -6.55
N PRO A 37 -26.24 18.11 -5.54
CA PRO A 37 -25.41 16.92 -5.39
C PRO A 37 -26.20 15.62 -5.33
N THR A 38 -25.67 14.55 -5.92
CA THR A 38 -26.35 13.25 -5.99
C THR A 38 -25.77 12.23 -4.98
N LEU A 39 -26.50 11.14 -4.72
CA LEU A 39 -25.98 10.03 -3.90
C LEU A 39 -24.73 9.38 -4.50
N LEU A 40 -24.56 9.44 -5.82
CA LEU A 40 -23.33 9.01 -6.48
C LEU A 40 -22.13 9.86 -6.03
N MET A 41 -22.32 11.17 -5.81
CA MET A 41 -21.27 12.05 -5.31
C MET A 41 -20.91 11.70 -3.86
N LYS A 42 -21.89 11.35 -3.01
CA LYS A 42 -21.63 10.80 -1.66
C LYS A 42 -20.72 9.58 -1.74
N GLU A 43 -21.06 8.60 -2.57
CA GLU A 43 -20.24 7.41 -2.75
C GLU A 43 -18.83 7.75 -3.27
N TYR A 44 -18.74 8.63 -4.28
CA TYR A 44 -17.49 9.05 -4.90
C TYR A 44 -16.50 9.68 -3.91
N TYR A 45 -16.96 10.62 -3.09
CA TYR A 45 -16.12 11.25 -2.06
C TYR A 45 -15.87 10.30 -0.88
N GLY A 46 -16.85 9.49 -0.49
CA GLY A 46 -16.68 8.45 0.54
C GLY A 46 -15.65 7.38 0.16
N GLN A 47 -15.54 7.02 -1.11
CA GLN A 47 -14.49 6.13 -1.61
C GLN A 47 -13.09 6.75 -1.45
N ARG A 48 -12.96 8.08 -1.63
CA ARG A 48 -11.68 8.81 -1.58
C ARG A 48 -11.28 9.22 -0.16
N ALA A 49 -12.23 9.17 0.76
CA ALA A 49 -12.01 9.18 2.21
C ALA A 49 -11.59 7.79 2.74
N ALA A 50 -10.80 7.02 1.97
CA ALA A 50 -10.39 5.66 2.34
C ALA A 50 -9.35 5.61 3.48
N VAL A 51 -8.62 6.71 3.72
CA VAL A 51 -7.61 6.81 4.79
C VAL A 51 -7.99 7.96 5.73
N PRO A 52 -8.28 7.68 7.01
CA PRO A 52 -8.58 8.73 7.98
C PRO A 52 -7.53 9.84 8.01
N GLY A 53 -7.98 11.08 8.10
CA GLY A 53 -7.15 12.27 8.05
C GLY A 53 -6.74 12.72 6.64
N THR A 54 -7.39 12.20 5.58
CA THR A 54 -7.22 12.71 4.21
C THR A 54 -7.93 14.06 4.05
N LEU A 55 -7.27 15.03 3.41
CA LEU A 55 -7.92 16.24 2.91
C LEU A 55 -8.44 16.02 1.50
N ILE A 56 -9.72 16.34 1.29
CA ILE A 56 -10.42 16.33 0.01
C ILE A 56 -10.83 17.76 -0.33
N ILE A 57 -10.61 18.19 -1.58
CA ILE A 57 -11.18 19.43 -2.10
C ILE A 57 -12.19 19.02 -3.17
N THR A 58 -13.43 19.54 -3.07
CA THR A 58 -14.50 19.19 -4.02
C THR A 58 -14.21 19.67 -5.43
N GLU A 59 -14.98 19.18 -6.38
CA GLU A 59 -15.19 19.90 -7.64
C GLU A 59 -15.65 21.36 -7.43
N GLY A 60 -15.44 22.16 -8.48
CA GLY A 60 -15.92 23.53 -8.52
C GLY A 60 -17.43 23.60 -8.31
N THR A 61 -17.84 24.37 -7.31
CA THR A 61 -19.21 24.51 -6.85
C THR A 61 -19.65 25.97 -7.01
N PHE A 62 -20.76 26.19 -7.73
CA PHE A 62 -21.23 27.52 -8.06
C PHE A 62 -21.73 28.28 -6.83
N ILE A 63 -21.32 29.54 -6.75
CA ILE A 63 -21.68 30.46 -5.66
C ILE A 63 -23.11 31.01 -5.78
N SER A 64 -23.62 31.13 -7.00
CA SER A 64 -24.96 31.65 -7.28
C SER A 64 -25.48 31.14 -8.62
N ALA A 65 -26.79 31.32 -8.86
CA ALA A 65 -27.43 30.90 -10.11
C ALA A 65 -26.86 31.61 -11.35
N THR A 66 -26.43 32.87 -11.21
CA THR A 66 -25.89 33.71 -12.29
C THR A 66 -24.46 33.33 -12.69
N CYS A 67 -23.78 32.51 -11.89
CA CYS A 67 -22.40 32.08 -12.12
C CYS A 67 -22.28 30.78 -12.94
N GLY A 68 -23.40 30.31 -13.51
CA GLY A 68 -23.57 29.01 -14.17
C GLY A 68 -22.86 28.86 -15.52
N GLY A 69 -23.46 28.10 -16.44
CA GLY A 69 -22.84 27.81 -17.75
C GLY A 69 -21.79 26.70 -17.72
N PHE A 70 -21.88 25.75 -16.80
CA PHE A 70 -21.10 24.51 -16.86
C PHE A 70 -21.99 23.31 -16.55
N PRO A 71 -22.19 22.34 -17.46
CA PRO A 71 -23.20 21.30 -17.28
C PRO A 71 -23.03 20.53 -15.96
N HIS A 72 -24.12 20.22 -15.25
CA HIS A 72 -24.10 19.35 -14.07
C HIS A 72 -23.01 19.63 -13.01
N ALA A 73 -22.50 20.87 -12.94
CA ALA A 73 -21.70 21.35 -11.82
C ALA A 73 -22.63 21.63 -10.63
N PRO A 74 -22.23 21.29 -9.40
CA PRO A 74 -23.05 21.52 -8.22
C PRO A 74 -23.12 23.01 -7.84
N GLY A 75 -24.17 23.36 -7.10
CA GLY A 75 -24.41 24.71 -6.56
C GLY A 75 -24.43 24.77 -5.04
N LEU A 76 -24.44 25.98 -4.49
CA LEU A 76 -24.48 26.20 -3.04
C LEU A 76 -25.18 27.51 -2.62
N TRP A 77 -26.30 27.85 -3.26
CA TRP A 77 -27.11 29.04 -2.90
C TRP A 77 -28.53 28.71 -2.42
N ARG A 78 -28.98 27.46 -2.59
CA ARG A 78 -30.32 26.99 -2.16
C ARG A 78 -30.22 25.97 -1.03
N GLU A 79 -31.27 25.92 -0.21
CA GLU A 79 -31.34 25.02 0.96
C GLU A 79 -31.26 23.53 0.59
N ASP A 80 -31.85 23.12 -0.54
CA ASP A 80 -31.80 21.72 -1.01
C ASP A 80 -30.39 21.32 -1.47
N GLN A 81 -29.65 22.23 -2.09
CA GLN A 81 -28.24 22.03 -2.44
C GLN A 81 -27.38 21.88 -1.18
N VAL A 82 -27.61 22.72 -0.16
CA VAL A 82 -26.95 22.64 1.16
C VAL A 82 -27.24 21.30 1.83
N ALA A 83 -28.51 20.89 1.86
CA ALA A 83 -28.92 19.61 2.45
C ALA A 83 -28.30 18.40 1.73
N ALA A 84 -28.21 18.44 0.39
CA ALA A 84 -27.59 17.39 -0.39
C ALA A 84 -26.06 17.33 -0.18
N TRP A 85 -25.39 18.48 -0.12
CA TRP A 85 -23.97 18.53 0.24
C TRP A 85 -23.70 17.99 1.64
N LYS A 86 -24.60 18.26 2.60
CA LYS A 86 -24.49 17.73 3.95
C LYS A 86 -24.42 16.20 4.00
N ILE A 87 -25.15 15.51 3.12
CA ILE A 87 -25.08 14.04 3.02
C ILE A 87 -23.68 13.58 2.59
N VAL A 88 -23.02 14.35 1.71
CA VAL A 88 -21.67 14.06 1.23
C VAL A 88 -20.63 14.31 2.31
N THR A 89 -20.67 15.47 2.96
CA THR A 89 -19.72 15.84 4.02
C THR A 89 -19.84 14.90 5.22
N ASP A 90 -21.06 14.55 5.62
CA ASP A 90 -21.30 13.59 6.71
C ASP A 90 -20.67 12.22 6.42
N GLU A 91 -20.67 11.74 5.17
CA GLU A 91 -20.01 10.47 4.80
C GLU A 91 -18.47 10.56 4.88
N VAL A 92 -17.89 11.69 4.46
CA VAL A 92 -16.44 11.92 4.55
C VAL A 92 -16.00 12.03 6.01
N HIS A 93 -16.77 12.76 6.83
CA HIS A 93 -16.51 12.90 8.26
C HIS A 93 -16.69 11.59 9.03
N ARG A 94 -17.69 10.76 8.67
CA ARG A 94 -17.87 9.42 9.24
C ARG A 94 -16.63 8.53 9.04
N LYS A 95 -15.86 8.77 7.97
CA LYS A 95 -14.59 8.11 7.67
C LYS A 95 -13.36 8.79 8.29
N GLY A 96 -13.57 9.82 9.12
CA GLY A 96 -12.52 10.55 9.83
C GLY A 96 -11.64 11.39 8.89
N CYS A 97 -12.16 11.81 7.73
CA CYS A 97 -11.46 12.66 6.77
C CYS A 97 -11.99 14.10 6.80
N PHE A 98 -11.33 15.00 6.07
CA PHE A 98 -11.68 16.41 5.96
C PHE A 98 -12.05 16.77 4.52
N ILE A 99 -12.96 17.72 4.34
CA ILE A 99 -13.42 18.17 3.03
C ILE A 99 -13.62 19.69 2.95
N PHE A 100 -13.02 20.30 1.94
CA PHE A 100 -13.18 21.72 1.60
C PHE A 100 -14.02 21.88 0.33
N CYS A 101 -14.92 22.84 0.32
CA CYS A 101 -15.72 23.18 -0.86
C CYS A 101 -14.96 24.17 -1.75
N GLN A 102 -14.64 23.81 -2.99
CA GLN A 102 -14.10 24.77 -3.95
C GLN A 102 -15.23 25.62 -4.53
N VAL A 103 -15.25 26.91 -4.18
CA VAL A 103 -16.25 27.86 -4.65
C VAL A 103 -15.73 28.64 -5.86
N PHE A 104 -16.53 28.70 -6.93
CA PHE A 104 -16.13 29.34 -8.18
C PHE A 104 -17.28 29.96 -8.98
N ALA A 105 -16.91 30.74 -9.99
CA ALA A 105 -17.80 31.33 -10.99
C ALA A 105 -17.13 31.30 -12.36
N MET A 106 -17.87 30.98 -13.43
CA MET A 106 -17.27 30.75 -14.76
C MET A 106 -16.69 32.03 -15.38
N GLY A 107 -17.41 33.14 -15.29
CA GLY A 107 -17.10 34.33 -16.09
C GLY A 107 -17.16 34.03 -17.60
N ARG A 108 -16.17 34.49 -18.37
CA ARG A 108 -16.12 34.29 -19.84
C ARG A 108 -15.97 32.82 -20.29
N ALA A 109 -15.72 31.92 -19.35
CA ALA A 109 -15.59 30.48 -19.59
C ALA A 109 -16.93 29.73 -19.65
N ALA A 110 -18.06 30.42 -19.42
CA ALA A 110 -19.37 29.80 -19.46
C ALA A 110 -19.70 29.25 -20.85
N ASP A 111 -20.26 28.04 -20.91
CA ASP A 111 -20.84 27.47 -22.11
C ASP A 111 -22.01 28.33 -22.58
N VAL A 112 -21.95 28.77 -23.84
CA VAL A 112 -22.85 29.79 -24.39
C VAL A 112 -24.29 29.30 -24.47
N ASP A 113 -24.49 28.07 -24.93
CA ASP A 113 -25.83 27.54 -25.13
C ASP A 113 -26.49 27.21 -23.79
N LEU A 114 -25.70 26.73 -22.83
CA LEU A 114 -26.18 26.51 -21.48
C LEU A 114 -26.47 27.83 -20.76
N ALA A 115 -25.61 28.84 -20.85
CA ALA A 115 -25.86 30.15 -20.26
C ALA A 115 -27.17 30.75 -20.78
N ARG A 116 -27.42 30.66 -22.10
CA ARG A 116 -28.71 31.07 -22.70
C ARG A 116 -29.89 30.27 -22.18
N LYS A 117 -29.75 28.93 -22.05
CA LYS A 117 -30.80 28.06 -21.49
C LYS A 117 -31.11 28.42 -20.04
N GLU A 118 -30.10 28.82 -19.28
CA GLU A 118 -30.21 29.24 -17.88
C GLU A 118 -30.63 30.71 -17.70
N ALA A 119 -30.83 31.44 -18.80
CA ALA A 119 -31.08 32.89 -18.80
C ALA A 119 -29.99 33.68 -18.06
N ASN A 120 -28.74 33.23 -18.17
CA ASN A 120 -27.56 33.86 -17.59
C ASN A 120 -26.79 34.66 -18.63
N ASP A 121 -26.37 35.86 -18.25
CA ASP A 121 -25.40 36.64 -19.01
C ASP A 121 -24.00 36.03 -18.85
N ILE A 122 -23.24 35.95 -19.96
CA ILE A 122 -21.82 35.64 -19.90
C ILE A 122 -21.08 36.93 -19.55
N VAL A 123 -20.58 37.01 -18.33
CA VAL A 123 -19.93 38.20 -17.79
C VAL A 123 -18.43 38.01 -17.58
N ALA A 124 -17.67 39.10 -17.59
CA ALA A 124 -16.24 39.12 -17.38
C ALA A 124 -15.79 40.51 -16.86
N PRO A 125 -14.55 40.66 -16.36
CA PRO A 125 -14.00 41.99 -16.06
C PRO A 125 -14.07 42.93 -17.26
N SER A 126 -13.79 42.42 -18.46
CA SER A 126 -13.76 43.20 -19.70
C SER A 126 -14.44 42.44 -20.84
N ALA A 127 -14.87 43.17 -21.87
CA ALA A 127 -15.45 42.59 -23.09
C ALA A 127 -14.35 41.97 -23.99
N ILE A 128 -13.62 40.99 -23.47
CA ILE A 128 -12.52 40.29 -24.13
C ILE A 128 -12.91 38.82 -24.25
N ALA A 129 -13.09 38.33 -25.48
CA ALA A 129 -13.37 36.94 -25.76
C ALA A 129 -12.27 36.01 -25.21
N MET A 130 -12.63 34.78 -24.84
CA MET A 130 -11.69 33.80 -24.30
C MET A 130 -10.58 33.42 -25.29
N GLU A 131 -10.96 33.31 -26.56
CA GLU A 131 -10.10 33.02 -27.70
C GLU A 131 -10.71 33.62 -28.97
N GLU A 132 -9.95 33.63 -30.06
CA GLU A 132 -10.42 34.15 -31.34
C GLU A 132 -11.65 33.37 -31.84
N GLY A 133 -12.74 34.08 -32.16
CA GLY A 133 -14.00 33.49 -32.60
C GLY A 133 -14.96 33.05 -31.48
N ALA A 134 -14.54 33.10 -30.21
CA ALA A 134 -15.43 32.86 -29.07
C ALA A 134 -16.40 34.05 -28.83
N VAL A 135 -17.48 33.80 -28.07
CA VAL A 135 -18.43 34.85 -27.70
C VAL A 135 -17.75 35.92 -26.84
N VAL A 136 -17.98 37.18 -27.19
CA VAL A 136 -17.52 38.32 -26.40
C VAL A 136 -18.41 38.45 -25.16
N PRO A 137 -17.86 38.37 -23.93
CA PRO A 137 -18.63 38.51 -22.71
C PRO A 137 -19.07 39.97 -22.50
N ARG A 138 -20.09 40.18 -21.68
CA ARG A 138 -20.44 41.51 -21.18
C ARG A 138 -19.49 41.91 -20.06
N ALA A 139 -18.94 43.12 -20.14
CA ALA A 139 -18.15 43.68 -19.04
C ALA A 139 -19.05 43.91 -17.81
N MET A 140 -18.59 43.47 -16.65
CA MET A 140 -19.29 43.65 -15.38
C MET A 140 -19.29 45.12 -14.95
N THR A 141 -20.37 45.59 -14.35
CA THR A 141 -20.39 46.87 -13.63
C THR A 141 -19.74 46.72 -12.25
N THR A 142 -19.29 47.83 -11.66
CA THR A 142 -18.72 47.86 -10.31
C THR A 142 -19.70 47.31 -9.26
N ASP A 143 -21.01 47.54 -9.44
CA ASP A 143 -22.03 47.02 -8.52
C ASP A 143 -22.22 45.50 -8.67
N GLU A 144 -22.11 44.97 -9.90
CA GLU A 144 -22.10 43.52 -10.12
C GLU A 144 -20.86 42.86 -9.50
N VAL A 145 -19.71 43.52 -9.51
CA VAL A 145 -18.50 43.04 -8.80
C VAL A 145 -18.75 42.92 -7.30
N LYS A 146 -19.38 43.94 -6.69
CA LYS A 146 -19.77 43.92 -5.28
C LYS A 146 -20.77 42.81 -4.97
N GLN A 147 -21.73 42.58 -5.87
CA GLN A 147 -22.67 41.46 -5.71
C GLN A 147 -21.97 40.10 -5.78
N ILE A 148 -21.01 39.90 -6.69
CA ILE A 148 -20.23 38.65 -6.75
C ILE A 148 -19.47 38.41 -5.44
N ILE A 149 -18.90 39.46 -4.83
CA ILE A 149 -18.24 39.33 -3.52
C ILE A 149 -19.23 38.82 -2.46
N GLN A 150 -20.46 39.32 -2.46
CA GLN A 150 -21.52 38.87 -1.56
C GLN A 150 -21.95 37.42 -1.86
N ASP A 151 -22.05 37.04 -3.13
CA ASP A 151 -22.35 35.65 -3.53
C ASP A 151 -21.28 34.66 -3.00
N TYR A 152 -20.00 35.04 -3.05
CA TYR A 152 -18.93 34.24 -2.42
C TYR A 152 -19.12 34.10 -0.91
N VAL A 153 -19.53 35.17 -0.22
CA VAL A 153 -19.80 35.15 1.23
C VAL A 153 -20.96 34.21 1.56
N ASP A 154 -22.07 34.31 0.82
CA ASP A 154 -23.27 33.54 1.12
C ASP A 154 -23.09 32.06 0.78
N ALA A 155 -22.46 31.74 -0.36
CA ALA A 155 -22.05 30.37 -0.68
C ALA A 155 -21.10 29.79 0.38
N SER A 156 -20.17 30.60 0.90
CA SER A 156 -19.24 30.14 1.93
C SER A 156 -19.93 29.83 3.26
N LYS A 157 -20.91 30.65 3.67
CA LYS A 157 -21.75 30.36 4.85
C LYS A 157 -22.55 29.07 4.66
N ASN A 158 -23.13 28.90 3.47
CA ASN A 158 -23.87 27.70 3.08
C ASN A 158 -22.96 26.46 3.07
N ALA A 159 -21.69 26.58 2.69
CA ALA A 159 -20.70 25.50 2.78
C ALA A 159 -20.51 25.05 4.24
N ILE A 160 -20.32 26.00 5.16
CA ILE A 160 -20.18 25.67 6.58
C ILE A 160 -21.47 25.05 7.12
N GLN A 161 -22.64 25.53 6.71
CA GLN A 161 -23.93 24.93 7.08
C GLN A 161 -24.08 23.49 6.54
N ALA A 162 -23.57 23.23 5.33
CA ALA A 162 -23.50 21.90 4.75
C ALA A 162 -22.43 21.00 5.42
N GLY A 163 -21.70 21.48 6.43
CA GLY A 163 -20.71 20.69 7.15
C GLY A 163 -19.35 20.58 6.48
N PHE A 164 -19.01 21.46 5.53
CA PHE A 164 -17.63 21.54 5.04
C PHE A 164 -16.68 22.05 6.14
N ASP A 165 -15.44 21.55 6.14
CA ASP A 165 -14.39 22.01 7.06
C ASP A 165 -13.88 23.41 6.70
N GLY A 166 -14.08 23.81 5.43
CA GLY A 166 -13.78 25.14 4.93
C GLY A 166 -14.10 25.29 3.45
N VAL A 167 -13.69 26.41 2.87
CA VAL A 167 -13.83 26.71 1.44
C VAL A 167 -12.49 27.01 0.80
N GLU A 168 -12.34 26.60 -0.45
CA GLU A 168 -11.24 27.02 -1.31
C GLU A 168 -11.77 28.03 -2.33
N VAL A 169 -11.26 29.26 -2.27
CA VAL A 169 -11.56 30.29 -3.27
C VAL A 169 -10.80 29.98 -4.56
N HIS A 170 -11.52 29.80 -5.67
CA HIS A 170 -10.92 29.45 -6.95
C HIS A 170 -10.49 30.70 -7.75
N GLY A 171 -9.23 31.12 -7.57
CA GLY A 171 -8.57 32.20 -8.36
C GLY A 171 -7.62 31.68 -9.43
N ALA A 172 -8.00 30.62 -10.15
CA ALA A 172 -7.11 29.89 -11.07
C ALA A 172 -7.83 29.47 -12.35
N ASN A 173 -7.06 28.91 -13.27
CA ASN A 173 -7.50 28.24 -14.51
C ASN A 173 -8.38 29.10 -15.42
N GLY A 174 -8.26 30.43 -15.36
CA GLY A 174 -9.00 31.34 -16.24
C GLY A 174 -10.48 31.47 -15.95
N TYR A 175 -10.95 31.13 -14.75
CA TYR A 175 -12.30 31.44 -14.28
C TYR A 175 -12.41 32.86 -13.73
N LEU A 176 -13.60 33.30 -13.31
CA LEU A 176 -13.92 34.72 -13.09
C LEU A 176 -12.87 35.49 -12.28
N LEU A 177 -12.45 34.97 -11.12
CA LEU A 177 -11.46 35.67 -10.29
C LEU A 177 -10.08 35.74 -10.96
N ASP A 178 -9.65 34.69 -11.66
CA ASP A 178 -8.40 34.69 -12.43
C ASP A 178 -8.47 35.65 -13.63
N GLN A 179 -9.66 35.78 -14.24
CA GLN A 179 -9.89 36.75 -15.31
C GLN A 179 -9.67 38.19 -14.83
N PHE A 180 -10.02 38.51 -13.58
CA PHE A 180 -9.75 39.83 -13.00
C PHE A 180 -8.26 40.04 -12.67
N ILE A 181 -7.56 38.99 -12.23
CA ILE A 181 -6.16 39.07 -11.82
C ILE A 181 -5.24 39.38 -13.01
N GLN A 182 -5.53 38.84 -14.19
CA GLN A 182 -4.63 38.89 -15.34
C GLN A 182 -5.00 39.98 -16.35
N ASP A 183 -4.00 40.69 -16.87
CA ASP A 183 -4.18 41.79 -17.84
C ASP A 183 -4.60 41.31 -19.25
N VAL A 184 -4.35 40.05 -19.58
CA VAL A 184 -4.84 39.40 -20.82
C VAL A 184 -6.37 39.30 -20.90
N SER A 185 -7.06 39.48 -19.78
CA SER A 185 -8.53 39.45 -19.69
C SER A 185 -9.16 40.64 -18.98
N ASN A 186 -8.35 41.48 -18.30
CA ASN A 186 -8.81 42.65 -17.58
C ASN A 186 -8.11 43.93 -18.05
N ASN A 187 -8.80 44.69 -18.88
CA ASN A 187 -8.40 46.02 -19.34
C ASN A 187 -9.26 47.15 -18.74
N ARG A 188 -9.89 46.92 -17.58
CA ARG A 188 -10.71 47.93 -16.90
C ARG A 188 -9.87 49.13 -16.50
N ASP A 189 -10.50 50.29 -16.46
CA ASP A 189 -9.94 51.58 -16.05
C ASP A 189 -10.50 52.08 -14.71
N ASP A 190 -11.30 51.26 -14.03
CA ASP A 190 -11.84 51.52 -12.69
C ASP A 190 -10.98 50.91 -11.57
N GLU A 191 -11.51 50.88 -10.34
CA GLU A 191 -10.80 50.38 -9.16
C GLU A 191 -10.43 48.89 -9.22
N TYR A 192 -10.96 48.14 -10.19
CA TYR A 192 -10.71 46.71 -10.38
C TYR A 192 -9.79 46.40 -11.58
N GLY A 193 -9.16 47.39 -12.22
CA GLY A 193 -8.18 47.15 -13.30
C GLY A 193 -7.10 48.22 -13.48
N GLY A 194 -6.38 48.12 -14.60
CA GLY A 194 -5.32 49.05 -15.00
C GLY A 194 -3.94 48.73 -14.41
N ASN A 195 -3.83 48.53 -13.10
CA ASN A 195 -2.56 48.20 -12.43
C ASN A 195 -2.65 46.91 -11.59
N VAL A 196 -1.49 46.44 -11.11
CA VAL A 196 -1.37 45.19 -10.33
C VAL A 196 -2.29 45.19 -9.10
N GLU A 197 -2.28 46.26 -8.31
CA GLU A 197 -3.03 46.35 -7.06
C GLU A 197 -4.54 46.28 -7.31
N ASN A 198 -5.02 46.99 -8.32
CA ASN A 198 -6.42 47.03 -8.72
C ASN A 198 -6.91 45.69 -9.27
N ARG A 199 -6.12 45.02 -10.12
CA ARG A 199 -6.46 43.67 -10.62
C ARG A 199 -6.57 42.63 -9.50
N SER A 200 -5.73 42.75 -8.47
CA SER A 200 -5.81 41.91 -7.27
C SER A 200 -6.97 42.26 -6.33
N ARG A 201 -7.59 43.44 -6.48
CA ARG A 201 -8.52 44.01 -5.48
C ARG A 201 -9.72 43.12 -5.22
N ILE A 202 -10.39 42.63 -6.27
CA ILE A 202 -11.56 41.76 -6.12
C ILE A 202 -11.24 40.49 -5.33
N LEU A 203 -10.08 39.85 -5.60
CA LEU A 203 -9.71 38.63 -4.93
C LEU A 203 -9.40 38.89 -3.44
N ASP A 204 -8.72 39.99 -3.13
CA ASP A 204 -8.47 40.42 -1.75
C ASP A 204 -9.77 40.75 -1.00
N GLU A 205 -10.71 41.44 -1.65
CA GLU A 205 -12.04 41.72 -1.08
C GLU A 205 -12.84 40.44 -0.84
N VAL A 206 -12.86 39.50 -1.78
CA VAL A 206 -13.48 38.17 -1.59
C VAL A 206 -12.84 37.44 -0.42
N ILE A 207 -11.51 37.35 -0.38
CA ILE A 207 -10.80 36.64 0.70
C ILE A 207 -11.14 37.28 2.05
N LYS A 208 -11.04 38.61 2.19
CA LYS A 208 -11.35 39.30 3.44
C LYS A 208 -12.80 39.12 3.87
N ALA A 209 -13.75 39.21 2.93
CA ALA A 209 -15.17 39.04 3.22
C ALA A 209 -15.50 37.60 3.66
N VAL A 210 -14.95 36.60 2.96
CA VAL A 210 -15.12 35.19 3.33
C VAL A 210 -14.43 34.87 4.65
N VAL A 211 -13.21 35.37 4.88
CA VAL A 211 -12.50 35.26 6.17
C VAL A 211 -13.33 35.84 7.31
N HIS A 212 -13.95 37.00 7.10
CA HIS A 212 -14.83 37.61 8.10
C HIS A 212 -16.07 36.74 8.38
N ALA A 213 -16.64 36.12 7.35
CA ALA A 213 -17.86 35.33 7.46
C ALA A 213 -17.67 33.96 8.13
N ILE A 214 -16.59 33.24 7.81
CA ILE A 214 -16.40 31.84 8.23
C ILE A 214 -15.12 31.58 9.03
N GLY A 215 -14.27 32.59 9.19
CA GLY A 215 -13.00 32.51 9.90
C GLY A 215 -11.83 32.07 9.02
N ARG A 216 -10.66 32.71 9.20
CA ARG A 216 -9.45 32.50 8.37
C ARG A 216 -8.95 31.05 8.30
N GLU A 217 -9.12 30.31 9.40
CA GLU A 217 -8.71 28.90 9.54
C GLU A 217 -9.50 27.95 8.61
N ARG A 218 -10.54 28.46 7.93
CA ARG A 218 -11.44 27.73 7.03
C ARG A 218 -11.41 28.25 5.60
N VAL A 219 -10.46 29.11 5.25
CA VAL A 219 -10.35 29.68 3.91
C VAL A 219 -9.05 29.20 3.28
N GLY A 220 -9.11 28.66 2.07
CA GLY A 220 -7.96 28.38 1.22
C GLY A 220 -8.04 29.18 -0.07
N LEU A 221 -6.92 29.37 -0.76
CA LEU A 221 -6.86 30.06 -2.05
C LEU A 221 -6.14 29.19 -3.08
N ARG A 222 -6.73 29.00 -4.25
CA ARG A 222 -6.09 28.32 -5.38
C ARG A 222 -5.72 29.27 -6.52
N LEU A 223 -4.47 29.21 -7.00
CA LEU A 223 -3.95 30.02 -8.12
C LEU A 223 -3.20 29.14 -9.15
N SER A 224 -3.05 29.62 -10.39
CA SER A 224 -2.31 28.93 -11.45
C SER A 224 -1.44 29.90 -12.28
N PRO A 225 -0.34 30.44 -11.70
CA PRO A 225 0.40 31.57 -12.28
C PRO A 225 0.91 31.36 -13.71
N TRP A 226 1.21 30.11 -14.05
CA TRP A 226 1.88 29.75 -15.30
C TRP A 226 0.95 29.17 -16.38
N SER A 227 -0.33 28.99 -16.05
CA SER A 227 -1.27 28.27 -16.92
C SER A 227 -1.73 29.14 -18.09
N THR A 228 -1.68 28.57 -19.30
CA THR A 228 -2.23 29.16 -20.53
C THR A 228 -3.70 28.80 -20.77
N PHE A 229 -4.27 27.96 -19.90
CA PHE A 229 -5.62 27.42 -20.06
C PHE A 229 -6.66 28.55 -20.10
N GLN A 230 -7.62 28.46 -21.03
CA GLN A 230 -8.69 29.47 -21.23
C GLN A 230 -8.19 30.88 -21.58
N GLY A 231 -7.13 30.95 -22.41
CA GLY A 231 -6.57 32.21 -22.91
C GLY A 231 -5.91 33.04 -21.81
N MET A 232 -5.35 32.37 -20.81
CA MET A 232 -4.60 32.97 -19.69
C MET A 232 -3.10 33.03 -20.00
N ARG A 233 -2.34 33.43 -18.98
CA ARG A 233 -0.89 33.66 -18.92
C ARG A 233 -0.51 35.06 -19.39
N MET A 234 -0.33 35.94 -18.42
CA MET A 234 0.38 37.22 -18.59
C MET A 234 1.81 36.99 -19.09
N GLU A 235 2.39 38.00 -19.74
CA GLU A 235 3.79 37.94 -20.18
C GLU A 235 4.75 37.84 -18.98
N ASP A 236 4.55 38.66 -17.95
CA ASP A 236 5.26 38.60 -16.67
C ASP A 236 4.26 38.43 -15.50
N PRO A 237 3.93 37.19 -15.11
CA PRO A 237 2.94 36.94 -14.06
C PRO A 237 3.49 37.19 -12.64
N ILE A 238 4.81 37.16 -12.43
CA ILE A 238 5.40 37.16 -11.07
C ILE A 238 4.96 38.39 -10.25
N PRO A 239 5.04 39.64 -10.75
CA PRO A 239 4.60 40.81 -9.98
C PRO A 239 3.13 40.74 -9.57
N GLN A 240 2.25 40.29 -10.47
CA GLN A 240 0.82 40.18 -10.21
C GLN A 240 0.51 39.13 -9.14
N PHE A 241 1.04 37.92 -9.30
CA PHE A 241 0.79 36.83 -8.36
C PHE A 241 1.50 37.06 -7.02
N THR A 242 2.61 37.80 -6.99
CA THR A 242 3.27 38.23 -5.74
C THR A 242 2.36 39.13 -4.91
N ASP A 243 1.67 40.10 -5.52
CA ASP A 243 0.72 40.98 -4.83
C ASP A 243 -0.47 40.19 -4.27
N VAL A 244 -1.06 39.29 -5.08
CA VAL A 244 -2.15 38.40 -4.64
C VAL A 244 -1.73 37.53 -3.46
N ILE A 245 -0.58 36.85 -3.55
CA ILE A 245 -0.08 35.96 -2.49
C ILE A 245 0.22 36.77 -1.22
N SER A 246 0.77 37.97 -1.35
CA SER A 246 1.05 38.86 -0.21
C SER A 246 -0.23 39.27 0.52
N LYS A 247 -1.29 39.62 -0.22
CA LYS A 247 -2.61 39.95 0.35
C LYS A 247 -3.25 38.74 1.03
N ALA A 248 -3.21 37.57 0.39
CA ALA A 248 -3.67 36.31 1.00
C ALA A 248 -2.90 35.96 2.28
N ARG A 249 -1.58 36.19 2.30
CA ARG A 249 -0.72 35.99 3.47
C ARG A 249 -1.11 36.93 4.61
N GLN A 250 -1.38 38.20 4.32
CA GLN A 250 -1.84 39.18 5.32
C GLN A 250 -3.20 38.79 5.92
N ALA A 251 -4.10 38.20 5.13
CA ALA A 251 -5.37 37.68 5.62
C ALA A 251 -5.22 36.44 6.53
N GLY A 252 -4.08 35.75 6.48
CA GLY A 252 -3.76 34.61 7.33
C GLY A 252 -4.67 33.40 7.07
N ILE A 253 -5.00 33.16 5.80
CA ILE A 253 -5.84 32.04 5.37
C ILE A 253 -5.17 30.68 5.65
N ALA A 254 -5.96 29.61 5.71
CA ALA A 254 -5.55 28.27 6.11
C ALA A 254 -4.44 27.67 5.23
N TYR A 255 -4.49 27.91 3.92
CA TYR A 255 -3.47 27.45 2.98
C TYR A 255 -3.48 28.22 1.66
N LEU A 256 -2.35 28.15 0.96
CA LEU A 256 -2.20 28.52 -0.46
C LEU A 256 -2.07 27.25 -1.30
N HIS A 257 -2.83 27.15 -2.39
CA HIS A 257 -2.83 26.00 -3.31
C HIS A 257 -2.39 26.42 -4.71
N LEU A 258 -1.23 25.97 -5.17
CA LEU A 258 -0.71 26.32 -6.50
C LEU A 258 -0.67 25.14 -7.47
N VAL A 259 -0.87 25.44 -8.75
CA VAL A 259 -0.70 24.51 -9.86
C VAL A 259 0.66 24.74 -10.54
N GLU A 260 1.44 23.67 -10.68
CA GLU A 260 2.74 23.68 -11.37
C GLU A 260 2.63 24.04 -12.85
N SER A 261 3.68 24.66 -13.41
CA SER A 261 3.76 25.07 -14.83
C SER A 261 3.66 23.91 -15.82
N ARG A 262 3.92 22.68 -15.35
CA ARG A 262 3.78 21.45 -16.14
C ARG A 262 2.33 21.01 -16.38
N MET A 263 1.35 21.85 -16.03
CA MET A 263 -0.07 21.59 -16.25
C MET A 263 -0.74 22.75 -16.98
N SER A 264 -1.61 22.42 -17.94
CA SER A 264 -2.58 23.35 -18.52
C SER A 264 -3.98 22.75 -18.41
N GLY A 265 -4.80 23.30 -17.51
CA GLY A 265 -6.11 22.73 -17.15
C GLY A 265 -5.98 21.30 -16.62
N SER A 266 -6.39 20.32 -17.43
CA SER A 266 -6.36 18.89 -17.11
C SER A 266 -5.22 18.10 -17.79
N GLN A 267 -4.38 18.75 -18.60
CA GLN A 267 -3.35 18.11 -19.43
C GLN A 267 -1.92 18.42 -18.96
N ASP A 268 -0.99 17.49 -19.20
CA ASP A 268 0.45 17.72 -19.00
C ASP A 268 0.97 18.70 -20.06
N TYR A 269 1.87 19.59 -19.63
CA TYR A 269 2.53 20.59 -20.47
C TYR A 269 4.03 20.61 -20.18
N SER A 270 4.86 20.89 -21.18
CA SER A 270 6.31 21.01 -21.01
C SER A 270 6.71 22.39 -20.48
N GLY A 271 6.21 22.77 -19.30
CA GLY A 271 6.58 24.00 -18.62
C GLY A 271 7.91 23.84 -17.85
N HIS A 272 8.75 24.88 -17.88
CA HIS A 272 10.01 24.92 -17.13
C HIS A 272 10.00 25.96 -16.01
N ASP A 273 8.98 26.81 -15.96
CA ASP A 273 8.82 27.85 -14.94
C ASP A 273 8.60 27.22 -13.56
N THR A 274 9.19 27.79 -12.50
CA THR A 274 9.09 27.27 -11.13
C THR A 274 8.19 28.14 -10.26
N LEU A 275 7.61 27.53 -9.23
CA LEU A 275 6.83 28.23 -8.19
C LEU A 275 7.71 28.79 -7.06
N ASP A 276 9.04 28.91 -7.25
CA ASP A 276 9.98 29.22 -6.15
C ASP A 276 9.68 30.58 -5.52
N PHE A 277 9.27 31.60 -6.30
CA PHE A 277 8.84 32.90 -5.77
C PHE A 277 7.70 32.78 -4.74
N ALA A 278 6.74 31.89 -5.00
CA ALA A 278 5.60 31.68 -4.12
C ALA A 278 5.98 30.84 -2.90
N TYR A 279 6.88 29.88 -3.06
CA TYR A 279 7.46 29.18 -1.92
C TYR A 279 8.16 30.19 -1.01
N ASP A 280 8.99 31.10 -1.52
CA ASP A 280 9.70 32.09 -0.69
C ASP A 280 8.74 33.07 0.01
N LEU A 281 7.64 33.45 -0.64
CA LEU A 281 6.64 34.37 -0.11
C LEU A 281 5.69 33.75 0.93
N TRP A 282 5.47 32.44 0.92
CA TRP A 282 4.44 31.79 1.76
C TRP A 282 5.05 31.00 2.93
N ASP A 283 4.57 31.30 4.15
CA ASP A 283 5.05 30.65 5.38
C ASP A 283 4.10 29.56 5.91
N GLY A 284 2.84 29.59 5.49
CA GLY A 284 1.81 28.66 5.97
C GLY A 284 1.81 27.32 5.23
N PRO A 285 0.80 26.47 5.50
CA PRO A 285 0.57 25.24 4.73
C PRO A 285 0.45 25.55 3.24
N PHE A 286 1.24 24.86 2.43
CA PHE A 286 1.33 25.04 0.99
C PHE A 286 0.87 23.77 0.29
N LEU A 287 -0.24 23.86 -0.43
CA LEU A 287 -0.76 22.80 -1.26
C LEU A 287 -0.21 22.96 -2.67
N VAL A 288 0.32 21.88 -3.25
CA VAL A 288 0.84 21.92 -4.62
C VAL A 288 0.29 20.79 -5.45
N ALA A 289 -0.20 21.13 -6.64
CA ALA A 289 -0.75 20.19 -7.61
C ALA A 289 -0.01 20.30 -8.94
N GLY A 290 -0.01 19.20 -9.70
CA GLY A 290 0.36 19.22 -11.12
C GLY A 290 1.46 18.25 -11.50
N GLY A 291 1.05 17.19 -12.22
CA GLY A 291 1.95 16.18 -12.78
C GLY A 291 2.79 15.37 -11.78
N TYR A 292 2.53 15.48 -10.47
CA TYR A 292 3.32 14.76 -9.47
C TYR A 292 3.10 13.25 -9.52
N GLU A 293 4.21 12.52 -9.61
CA GLU A 293 4.30 11.11 -9.28
C GLU A 293 4.72 10.89 -7.82
N SER A 294 4.49 9.68 -7.29
CA SER A 294 4.77 9.34 -5.88
C SER A 294 6.21 9.62 -5.43
N HIS A 295 7.19 9.41 -6.31
CA HIS A 295 8.61 9.64 -6.01
C HIS A 295 8.97 11.13 -6.03
N GLU A 296 8.38 11.91 -6.94
CA GLU A 296 8.57 13.36 -7.00
C GLU A 296 7.95 14.05 -5.80
N ALA A 297 6.77 13.59 -5.37
CA ALA A 297 6.11 14.08 -4.17
C ALA A 297 7.00 13.90 -2.93
N ARG A 298 7.65 12.73 -2.79
CA ARG A 298 8.62 12.47 -1.71
C ARG A 298 9.83 13.41 -1.82
N LYS A 299 10.43 13.51 -3.01
CA LYS A 299 11.59 14.39 -3.24
C LYS A 299 11.26 15.85 -2.89
N LEU A 300 10.08 16.33 -3.24
CA LEU A 300 9.65 17.69 -2.92
C LEU A 300 9.62 17.93 -1.41
N VAL A 301 8.92 17.07 -0.66
CA VAL A 301 8.67 17.30 0.77
C VAL A 301 9.85 16.91 1.68
N ASP A 302 10.69 15.97 1.25
CA ASP A 302 11.79 15.43 2.05
C ASP A 302 13.15 16.01 1.68
N GLU A 303 13.37 16.42 0.42
CA GLU A 303 14.69 16.87 -0.07
C GLU A 303 14.69 18.33 -0.50
N LYS A 304 13.75 18.75 -1.38
CA LYS A 304 13.76 20.13 -1.93
C LYS A 304 13.35 21.16 -0.88
N TYR A 305 12.31 20.86 -0.10
CA TYR A 305 11.75 21.77 0.90
C TYR A 305 11.47 21.07 2.24
N PRO A 306 12.51 20.53 2.90
CA PRO A 306 12.37 19.71 4.11
C PRO A 306 11.78 20.47 5.31
N ASP A 307 11.88 21.80 5.32
CA ASP A 307 11.41 22.65 6.42
C ASP A 307 10.05 23.29 6.15
N LYS A 308 9.51 23.19 4.92
CA LYS A 308 8.22 23.78 4.57
C LYS A 308 7.06 22.82 4.79
N ASP A 309 5.93 23.34 5.20
CA ASP A 309 4.71 22.57 5.41
C ASP A 309 3.93 22.38 4.11
N ILE A 310 4.42 21.43 3.31
CA ILE A 310 3.88 21.14 1.97
C ILE A 310 2.95 19.93 2.01
N MET A 311 1.77 20.06 1.41
CA MET A 311 0.91 18.95 1.02
C MET A 311 0.88 18.81 -0.50
N VAL A 312 1.08 17.58 -1.00
CA VAL A 312 0.99 17.28 -2.43
C VAL A 312 -0.44 16.85 -2.77
N ILE A 313 -1.02 17.53 -3.75
CA ILE A 313 -2.41 17.41 -4.16
C ILE A 313 -2.49 16.68 -5.50
N PHE A 314 -3.20 15.55 -5.51
CA PHE A 314 -3.28 14.64 -6.65
C PHE A 314 -4.66 14.72 -7.33
N GLY A 315 -4.67 14.90 -8.65
CA GLY A 315 -5.88 14.96 -9.46
C GLY A 315 -6.22 13.63 -10.13
N ARG A 316 -5.70 13.42 -11.34
CA ARG A 316 -5.92 12.21 -12.16
C ARG A 316 -5.71 10.91 -11.39
N HIS A 317 -4.68 10.86 -10.54
CA HIS A 317 -4.40 9.70 -9.69
C HIS A 317 -5.53 9.40 -8.69
N PHE A 318 -6.19 10.41 -8.10
CA PHE A 318 -7.37 10.17 -7.24
C PHE A 318 -8.64 9.81 -8.03
N ILE A 319 -8.74 10.19 -9.31
CA ILE A 319 -9.85 9.73 -10.16
C ILE A 319 -9.78 8.21 -10.33
N SER A 320 -8.63 7.68 -10.70
CA SER A 320 -8.45 6.25 -10.96
C SER A 320 -8.15 5.41 -9.71
N ASN A 321 -7.72 6.02 -8.61
CA ASN A 321 -7.32 5.32 -7.40
C ASN A 321 -7.99 5.97 -6.16
N PRO A 322 -9.17 5.51 -5.71
CA PRO A 322 -9.82 6.05 -4.51
C PRO A 322 -9.00 5.82 -3.23
N ASP A 323 -8.09 4.85 -3.28
CA ASP A 323 -7.27 4.34 -2.20
C ASP A 323 -5.78 4.78 -2.39
N LEU A 324 -5.53 5.89 -3.11
CA LEU A 324 -4.21 6.33 -3.58
C LEU A 324 -3.11 6.32 -2.49
N ILE A 325 -3.44 6.72 -1.27
CA ILE A 325 -2.49 6.76 -0.15
C ILE A 325 -1.91 5.37 0.13
N PHE A 326 -2.70 4.30 0.01
CA PHE A 326 -2.22 2.92 0.14
C PHE A 326 -1.19 2.57 -0.90
N ARG A 327 -1.47 2.97 -2.13
CA ARG A 327 -0.62 2.67 -3.29
C ARG A 327 0.75 3.30 -3.14
N ILE A 328 0.80 4.51 -2.59
CA ILE A 328 2.02 5.28 -2.40
C ILE A 328 2.86 4.73 -1.23
N ARG A 329 2.27 3.99 -0.27
CA ARG A 329 2.94 3.57 0.98
C ARG A 329 3.85 2.34 0.88
N LYS A 330 4.01 1.69 -0.27
CA LYS A 330 4.77 0.42 -0.36
C LYS A 330 6.25 0.50 0.01
N GLY A 331 6.73 -0.55 0.68
CA GLY A 331 8.13 -0.77 1.01
C GLY A 331 8.92 -1.52 -0.08
N PRO A 332 10.24 -1.37 -0.17
CA PRO A 332 11.08 -2.17 -1.07
C PRO A 332 10.95 -3.69 -0.94
N ASN A 333 10.74 -4.24 0.25
CA ASN A 333 10.55 -5.67 0.44
C ASN A 333 9.25 -6.16 -0.23
N GLU A 334 8.16 -5.37 -0.15
CA GLU A 334 6.91 -5.67 -0.86
C GLU A 334 7.16 -5.66 -2.38
N ARG A 335 7.84 -4.63 -2.90
CA ARG A 335 8.23 -4.57 -4.32
C ARG A 335 9.09 -5.76 -4.75
N ARG A 336 9.97 -6.27 -3.87
CA ARG A 336 10.77 -7.48 -4.12
C ARG A 336 9.89 -8.71 -4.25
N THR A 337 8.93 -8.90 -3.34
CA THR A 337 8.01 -10.03 -3.41
C THR A 337 7.12 -9.96 -4.65
N ILE A 338 6.66 -8.77 -5.03
CA ILE A 338 5.89 -8.52 -6.25
C ILE A 338 6.69 -8.87 -7.49
N SER A 339 7.94 -8.40 -7.55
CA SER A 339 8.81 -8.64 -8.70
C SER A 339 9.06 -10.12 -8.90
N ARG A 340 9.24 -10.89 -7.82
CA ARG A 340 9.48 -12.35 -7.87
C ARG A 340 8.24 -13.12 -8.34
N GLU A 341 7.06 -12.74 -7.89
CA GLU A 341 5.81 -13.34 -8.40
C GLU A 341 5.60 -13.01 -9.87
N ASP A 342 5.73 -11.73 -10.26
CA ASP A 342 5.43 -11.27 -11.62
C ASP A 342 6.26 -12.00 -12.69
N VAL A 343 7.52 -12.28 -12.39
CA VAL A 343 8.42 -13.01 -13.30
C VAL A 343 8.28 -14.53 -13.20
N GLY A 344 7.40 -15.05 -12.34
CA GLY A 344 7.17 -16.49 -12.13
C GLY A 344 8.25 -17.18 -11.29
N PHE A 345 9.11 -16.45 -10.58
CA PHE A 345 10.17 -17.05 -9.75
C PHE A 345 9.66 -17.64 -8.44
N TYR A 346 8.43 -17.27 -8.04
CA TYR A 346 7.83 -17.68 -6.79
C TYR A 346 6.31 -17.52 -6.81
N ASN A 347 5.58 -18.63 -6.80
CA ASN A 347 4.12 -18.62 -6.96
C ASN A 347 3.38 -18.56 -5.61
N ALA A 348 3.23 -19.69 -4.90
CA ALA A 348 2.45 -19.74 -3.66
C ALA A 348 3.25 -20.24 -2.46
N LEU A 349 3.14 -19.55 -1.32
CA LEU A 349 3.46 -20.10 0.00
C LEU A 349 2.25 -20.87 0.52
N VAL A 350 2.45 -22.04 1.11
CA VAL A 350 1.37 -22.87 1.64
C VAL A 350 1.61 -23.16 3.12
N ILE A 351 0.71 -22.65 3.95
CA ILE A 351 0.54 -23.12 5.32
C ILE A 351 -0.81 -23.83 5.34
N ALA A 352 -0.82 -25.02 5.91
CA ALA A 352 -1.98 -25.89 5.87
C ALA A 352 -2.20 -26.58 7.21
N GLY A 353 -3.45 -26.94 7.49
CA GLY A 353 -3.83 -27.69 8.68
C GLY A 353 -4.71 -28.89 8.32
N VAL A 354 -4.57 -29.98 9.09
CA VAL A 354 -5.57 -31.05 9.14
C VAL A 354 -6.54 -30.75 10.26
N TYR A 355 -7.81 -30.59 9.90
CA TYR A 355 -8.90 -30.25 10.80
C TYR A 355 -9.68 -31.50 11.19
N GLU A 356 -9.97 -31.66 12.48
CA GLU A 356 -10.93 -32.61 13.03
C GLU A 356 -12.18 -31.84 13.46
N ILE A 357 -13.33 -32.24 12.92
CA ILE A 357 -14.59 -31.51 13.02
C ILE A 357 -15.65 -32.45 13.60
N ALA A 358 -16.18 -32.12 14.77
CA ALA A 358 -17.19 -32.92 15.47
C ALA A 358 -18.64 -32.47 15.18
N SER A 359 -18.83 -31.42 14.38
CA SER A 359 -20.14 -30.81 14.10
C SER A 359 -20.78 -31.40 12.85
N GLU A 360 -22.02 -31.89 12.96
CA GLU A 360 -22.82 -32.46 11.85
C GLU A 360 -23.21 -31.42 10.78
N ASN A 361 -23.12 -30.12 11.09
CA ASN A 361 -23.54 -29.03 10.18
C ASN A 361 -22.46 -28.60 9.16
N ILE A 362 -21.30 -29.26 9.13
CA ILE A 362 -20.19 -28.89 8.25
C ILE A 362 -20.02 -29.97 7.19
N ASP A 363 -20.34 -29.63 5.95
CA ASP A 363 -20.05 -30.47 4.80
C ASP A 363 -18.70 -30.05 4.18
N VAL A 364 -17.67 -30.86 4.38
CA VAL A 364 -16.33 -30.61 3.83
C VAL A 364 -16.27 -30.75 2.30
N ASN A 365 -17.31 -31.29 1.68
CA ASN A 365 -17.44 -31.41 0.23
C ASN A 365 -18.17 -30.21 -0.38
N SER A 366 -18.66 -29.27 0.44
CA SER A 366 -19.36 -28.08 -0.01
C SER A 366 -18.56 -26.82 0.31
N ALA A 367 -18.30 -26.01 -0.72
CA ALA A 367 -17.62 -24.71 -0.56
C ALA A 367 -18.37 -23.77 0.41
N GLN A 368 -19.68 -23.96 0.55
CA GLN A 368 -20.55 -23.16 1.41
C GLN A 368 -20.08 -23.18 2.88
N SER A 369 -19.56 -24.31 3.35
CA SER A 369 -19.09 -24.51 4.73
C SER A 369 -17.91 -23.62 5.12
N PHE A 370 -17.21 -23.05 4.14
CA PHE A 370 -16.00 -22.26 4.35
C PHE A 370 -16.24 -20.75 4.18
N ILE A 371 -17.42 -20.34 3.70
CA ILE A 371 -17.69 -18.93 3.33
C ILE A 371 -17.71 -18.02 4.56
N ALA A 372 -18.45 -18.36 5.61
CA ALA A 372 -18.54 -17.53 6.81
C ALA A 372 -17.15 -17.35 7.50
N PRO A 373 -16.35 -18.41 7.73
CA PRO A 373 -14.98 -18.23 8.24
C PRO A 373 -14.07 -17.39 7.34
N LEU A 374 -14.19 -17.52 6.01
CA LEU A 374 -13.42 -16.69 5.07
C LEU A 374 -13.82 -15.22 5.12
N ARG A 375 -15.11 -14.91 5.25
CA ARG A 375 -15.60 -13.54 5.43
C ARG A 375 -14.99 -12.89 6.68
N HIS A 376 -14.97 -13.62 7.79
CA HIS A 376 -14.34 -13.14 9.01
C HIS A 376 -12.83 -12.87 8.83
N CYS A 377 -12.13 -13.72 8.07
CA CYS A 377 -10.73 -13.48 7.73
C CYS A 377 -10.55 -12.23 6.86
N ILE A 378 -11.39 -12.03 5.84
CA ILE A 378 -11.38 -10.86 4.95
C ILE A 378 -11.65 -9.57 5.74
N GLU A 379 -12.60 -9.61 6.67
CA GLU A 379 -12.93 -8.48 7.53
C GLU A 379 -11.77 -8.08 8.44
N LYS A 380 -10.99 -9.06 8.91
CA LYS A 380 -9.86 -8.83 9.82
C LYS A 380 -8.58 -8.43 9.10
N TYR A 381 -8.36 -8.91 7.87
CA TYR A 381 -7.09 -8.80 7.18
C TYR A 381 -7.23 -8.13 5.81
N PRO A 382 -6.94 -6.81 5.71
CA PRO A 382 -7.10 -6.07 4.45
C PRO A 382 -6.21 -6.57 3.31
N HIS A 383 -5.13 -7.29 3.63
CA HIS A 383 -4.27 -7.95 2.64
C HIS A 383 -5.00 -9.00 1.80
N LEU A 384 -6.09 -9.59 2.31
CA LEU A 384 -6.91 -10.54 1.54
C LEU A 384 -7.79 -9.83 0.50
N SER A 385 -7.82 -8.49 0.50
CA SER A 385 -8.68 -7.68 -0.36
C SER A 385 -7.89 -6.81 -1.33
N VAL A 386 -6.63 -7.17 -1.61
CA VAL A 386 -5.79 -6.41 -2.54
C VAL A 386 -5.29 -7.25 -3.71
N VAL A 387 -5.19 -6.62 -4.87
CA VAL A 387 -4.46 -7.12 -6.04
C VAL A 387 -3.22 -6.27 -6.28
N VAL A 388 -2.31 -6.73 -7.12
CA VAL A 388 -1.14 -5.95 -7.54
C VAL A 388 -1.33 -5.50 -8.98
N LYS A 389 -1.38 -4.19 -9.21
CA LYS A 389 -1.43 -3.59 -10.55
C LYS A 389 -0.03 -3.21 -11.04
N GLN A 390 0.11 -3.09 -12.36
CA GLN A 390 1.37 -2.74 -13.03
C GLN A 390 2.54 -3.67 -12.64
N LYS A 391 2.25 -4.97 -12.45
CA LYS A 391 3.19 -5.98 -11.93
C LYS A 391 4.52 -6.03 -12.73
N HIS A 392 4.46 -5.74 -14.03
CA HIS A 392 5.60 -5.76 -14.96
C HIS A 392 6.55 -4.55 -14.84
N THR A 393 6.34 -3.63 -13.89
CA THR A 393 7.13 -2.40 -13.74
C THR A 393 7.59 -2.18 -12.29
N ASP A 394 8.60 -1.32 -12.09
CA ASP A 394 8.95 -0.83 -10.74
C ASP A 394 7.88 0.10 -10.12
N LYS A 395 6.81 0.42 -10.86
CA LYS A 395 5.66 1.24 -10.42
C LYS A 395 4.51 0.41 -9.85
N SER A 396 4.72 -0.89 -9.59
CA SER A 396 3.68 -1.78 -9.10
C SER A 396 2.99 -1.27 -7.80
N ALA A 397 1.65 -1.34 -7.79
CA ALA A 397 0.80 -0.78 -6.75
C ALA A 397 -0.17 -1.82 -6.18
N TYR A 398 -0.56 -1.69 -4.90
CA TYR A 398 -1.60 -2.53 -4.30
C TYR A 398 -2.88 -1.79 -4.60
N GLU A 399 -3.91 -2.53 -4.96
CA GLU A 399 -5.22 -1.98 -5.27
C GLU A 399 -6.22 -2.76 -4.46
N ALA A 400 -6.97 -2.08 -3.60
CA ALA A 400 -8.12 -2.70 -2.95
C ALA A 400 -9.18 -3.07 -4.00
N VAL A 401 -9.72 -4.27 -3.90
CA VAL A 401 -10.84 -4.70 -4.73
C VAL A 401 -12.17 -4.26 -4.11
N SER A 402 -13.13 -3.86 -4.93
CA SER A 402 -14.47 -3.48 -4.47
C SER A 402 -15.34 -4.67 -4.06
N SER A 403 -15.03 -5.87 -4.57
CA SER A 403 -15.72 -7.11 -4.25
C SER A 403 -14.81 -8.32 -4.44
N ILE A 404 -15.03 -9.37 -3.65
CA ILE A 404 -14.34 -10.66 -3.74
C ILE A 404 -15.38 -11.74 -4.03
N ASP A 405 -15.20 -12.50 -5.11
CA ASP A 405 -16.03 -13.68 -5.40
C ASP A 405 -15.31 -14.95 -4.92
N LEU A 406 -15.80 -15.50 -3.81
CA LEU A 406 -15.20 -16.65 -3.13
C LEU A 406 -15.20 -17.95 -3.94
N HIS A 407 -15.97 -18.06 -5.04
CA HIS A 407 -15.84 -19.22 -5.95
C HIS A 407 -14.42 -19.33 -6.52
N ASN A 408 -13.73 -18.21 -6.68
CA ASN A 408 -12.35 -18.18 -7.18
C ASN A 408 -11.32 -18.60 -6.12
N HIS A 409 -11.70 -18.55 -4.84
CA HIS A 409 -10.83 -18.71 -3.68
C HIS A 409 -11.01 -20.02 -2.92
N VAL A 410 -12.05 -20.82 -3.22
CA VAL A 410 -12.26 -22.13 -2.60
C VAL A 410 -12.15 -23.21 -3.68
N SER A 411 -11.33 -24.23 -3.44
CA SER A 411 -11.27 -25.43 -4.28
C SER A 411 -11.31 -26.67 -3.43
N ILE A 412 -12.16 -27.63 -3.81
CA ILE A 412 -12.28 -28.92 -3.15
C ILE A 412 -11.72 -29.97 -4.10
N ILE A 413 -10.78 -30.78 -3.62
CA ILE A 413 -10.11 -31.83 -4.38
C ILE A 413 -10.44 -33.17 -3.74
N HIS A 414 -11.06 -34.04 -4.53
CA HIS A 414 -11.31 -35.43 -4.18
C HIS A 414 -10.20 -36.29 -4.79
N GLU A 415 -9.49 -37.02 -3.95
CA GLU A 415 -8.52 -38.03 -4.37
C GLU A 415 -9.20 -39.40 -4.34
N ASP A 416 -9.05 -40.18 -5.41
CA ASP A 416 -9.64 -41.53 -5.48
C ASP A 416 -9.04 -42.42 -4.38
N GLU A 417 -9.90 -43.17 -3.69
CA GLU A 417 -9.58 -44.07 -2.54
C GLU A 417 -8.55 -45.17 -2.86
N ALA A 418 -8.05 -45.28 -4.09
CA ALA A 418 -7.33 -46.43 -4.62
C ALA A 418 -5.82 -46.48 -4.34
N THR A 419 -5.22 -45.58 -3.55
CA THR A 419 -3.81 -45.72 -3.15
C THR A 419 -3.63 -45.74 -1.64
N SER A 420 -3.34 -46.93 -1.12
CA SER A 420 -3.13 -47.30 0.29
C SER A 420 -1.90 -46.67 0.97
N ASN A 421 -1.49 -45.45 0.59
CA ASN A 421 -0.21 -44.86 0.99
C ASN A 421 -0.31 -43.87 2.18
N GLY A 422 -1.50 -43.66 2.75
CA GLY A 422 -1.73 -42.86 3.96
C GLY A 422 -1.87 -41.35 3.74
N GLU A 423 -2.39 -40.63 4.75
CA GLU A 423 -2.73 -39.20 4.71
C GLU A 423 -1.59 -38.31 4.19
N THR A 424 -0.37 -38.53 4.69
CA THR A 424 0.81 -37.73 4.32
C THR A 424 1.18 -37.89 2.84
N ALA A 425 0.99 -39.07 2.25
CA ALA A 425 1.22 -39.29 0.83
C ALA A 425 0.17 -38.56 -0.04
N THR A 426 -1.09 -38.52 0.40
CA THR A 426 -2.16 -37.75 -0.26
C THR A 426 -1.82 -36.26 -0.26
N ILE A 427 -1.41 -35.70 0.89
CA ILE A 427 -1.02 -34.29 1.00
C ILE A 427 0.20 -33.99 0.12
N GLU A 428 1.21 -34.88 0.11
CA GLU A 428 2.42 -34.74 -0.73
C GLU A 428 2.07 -34.71 -2.23
N LYS A 429 1.13 -35.56 -2.67
CA LYS A 429 0.70 -35.66 -4.07
C LYS A 429 0.05 -34.38 -4.59
N ILE A 430 -0.82 -33.74 -3.80
CA ILE A 430 -1.55 -32.54 -4.23
C ILE A 430 -0.72 -31.26 -4.11
N MET A 431 0.32 -31.24 -3.27
CA MET A 431 1.07 -30.02 -2.92
C MET A 431 1.72 -29.30 -4.13
N PRO A 432 2.39 -29.96 -5.09
CA PRO A 432 3.00 -29.27 -6.24
C PRO A 432 2.00 -28.46 -7.06
N ALA A 433 0.80 -29.00 -7.31
CA ALA A 433 -0.24 -28.30 -8.07
C ALA A 433 -0.76 -27.06 -7.33
N ILE A 434 -0.72 -27.06 -6.00
CA ILE A 434 -1.07 -25.89 -5.18
C ILE A 434 0.05 -24.85 -5.23
N LEU A 435 1.30 -25.28 -5.07
CA LEU A 435 2.49 -24.42 -5.02
C LEU A 435 2.78 -23.69 -6.33
N ASP A 436 2.66 -24.42 -7.45
CA ASP A 436 3.09 -23.93 -8.77
C ASP A 436 1.99 -23.18 -9.52
N ARG A 437 0.78 -23.10 -8.96
CA ARG A 437 -0.34 -22.41 -9.59
C ARG A 437 -0.08 -20.89 -9.66
N PRO A 438 -0.09 -20.27 -10.85
CA PRO A 438 0.06 -18.82 -10.98
C PRO A 438 -1.20 -18.08 -10.51
N TRP A 439 -1.02 -16.82 -10.11
CA TRP A 439 -2.10 -15.95 -9.63
C TRP A 439 -2.73 -15.13 -10.77
N PRO A 440 -4.05 -15.14 -10.94
CA PRO A 440 -4.74 -14.25 -11.86
C PRO A 440 -4.49 -12.77 -11.52
N ALA A 441 -4.50 -11.88 -12.52
CA ALA A 441 -4.13 -10.47 -12.34
C ALA A 441 -5.11 -9.66 -11.47
N ASP A 442 -6.40 -9.99 -11.54
CA ASP A 442 -7.50 -9.21 -10.93
C ASP A 442 -8.23 -9.95 -9.81
N ILE A 443 -7.66 -11.06 -9.35
CA ILE A 443 -8.19 -11.84 -8.22
C ILE A 443 -7.15 -11.74 -7.10
N PRO A 444 -7.53 -11.37 -5.86
CA PRO A 444 -6.59 -11.34 -4.75
C PRO A 444 -5.79 -12.66 -4.68
N PRO A 445 -4.45 -12.61 -4.59
CA PRO A 445 -3.61 -13.77 -4.87
C PRO A 445 -3.51 -14.71 -3.65
N TRP A 446 -4.65 -15.28 -3.24
CA TRP A 446 -4.77 -16.30 -2.20
C TRP A 446 -5.94 -17.23 -2.50
N ARG A 447 -5.91 -18.44 -1.94
CA ARG A 447 -7.02 -19.40 -1.98
C ARG A 447 -6.90 -20.41 -0.85
N ILE A 448 -8.00 -21.06 -0.51
CA ILE A 448 -7.96 -22.33 0.22
C ILE A 448 -8.16 -23.50 -0.75
N VAL A 449 -7.38 -24.56 -0.54
CA VAL A 449 -7.58 -25.86 -1.18
C VAL A 449 -7.93 -26.85 -0.09
N VAL A 450 -9.11 -27.44 -0.20
CA VAL A 450 -9.68 -28.38 0.74
C VAL A 450 -9.60 -29.77 0.14
N SER A 451 -9.13 -30.74 0.91
CA SER A 451 -9.20 -32.15 0.56
C SER A 451 -9.85 -32.91 1.71
N PRO A 452 -11.06 -33.49 1.52
CA PRO A 452 -11.67 -34.39 2.49
C PRO A 452 -10.74 -35.57 2.79
N LEU A 453 -10.62 -35.96 4.05
CA LEU A 453 -9.74 -37.05 4.50
C LEU A 453 -10.56 -38.15 5.16
N VAL A 454 -10.08 -39.39 5.05
CA VAL A 454 -10.70 -40.55 5.70
C VAL A 454 -10.54 -40.43 7.22
N SER A 455 -11.67 -40.47 7.93
CA SER A 455 -11.70 -40.49 9.39
C SER A 455 -11.20 -41.83 9.95
N PRO A 456 -10.44 -41.85 11.06
CA PRO A 456 -10.11 -43.08 11.78
C PRO A 456 -11.37 -43.88 12.13
N GLN A 457 -11.27 -45.22 12.12
CA GLN A 457 -12.40 -46.15 12.28
C GLN A 457 -13.23 -45.94 13.57
N ASP A 458 -12.69 -45.27 14.58
CA ASP A 458 -13.34 -44.98 15.87
C ASP A 458 -13.77 -43.51 16.06
N SER A 459 -13.71 -42.67 15.02
CA SER A 459 -14.06 -41.24 15.13
C SER A 459 -15.43 -40.91 14.52
N THR A 460 -16.27 -40.19 15.27
CA THR A 460 -17.59 -39.72 14.83
C THR A 460 -17.54 -38.39 14.06
N GLY A 461 -16.35 -37.79 13.92
CA GLY A 461 -16.14 -36.49 13.27
C GLY A 461 -15.61 -36.60 11.85
N THR A 462 -15.82 -35.55 11.05
CA THR A 462 -15.26 -35.40 9.70
C THR A 462 -13.85 -34.82 9.77
N ARG A 463 -12.97 -35.24 8.85
CA ARG A 463 -11.62 -34.70 8.70
C ARG A 463 -11.41 -34.07 7.33
N CYS A 464 -10.66 -32.99 7.29
CA CYS A 464 -10.19 -32.41 6.03
C CYS A 464 -8.83 -31.74 6.17
N PHE A 465 -8.07 -31.76 5.08
CA PHE A 465 -6.89 -30.94 4.90
C PHE A 465 -7.32 -29.60 4.29
N ILE A 466 -6.88 -28.50 4.90
CA ILE A 466 -7.11 -27.14 4.37
C ILE A 466 -5.75 -26.49 4.15
N ALA A 467 -5.36 -26.33 2.89
CA ALA A 467 -4.19 -25.56 2.50
C ALA A 467 -4.56 -24.11 2.23
N PHE A 468 -4.05 -23.19 3.04
CA PHE A 468 -4.06 -21.77 2.72
C PHE A 468 -2.85 -21.45 1.84
N ALA A 469 -3.11 -21.32 0.54
CA ALA A 469 -2.12 -20.98 -0.46
C ALA A 469 -2.22 -19.48 -0.75
N PHE A 470 -1.12 -18.76 -0.66
CA PHE A 470 -1.11 -17.32 -0.90
C PHE A 470 0.20 -16.84 -1.50
N SER A 471 0.11 -15.75 -2.24
CA SER A 471 1.26 -15.03 -2.73
C SER A 471 2.07 -14.44 -1.59
N HIS A 472 3.39 -14.55 -1.71
CA HIS A 472 4.32 -13.89 -0.79
C HIS A 472 4.20 -12.35 -0.81
N THR A 473 3.50 -11.77 -1.79
CA THR A 473 3.14 -10.34 -1.79
C THR A 473 2.17 -9.96 -0.68
N LEU A 474 1.42 -10.93 -0.14
CA LEU A 474 0.45 -10.66 0.93
C LEU A 474 1.08 -10.76 2.32
N GLY A 475 2.23 -11.41 2.48
CA GLY A 475 2.88 -11.57 3.78
C GLY A 475 3.93 -12.66 3.85
N ASP A 476 4.52 -12.81 5.03
CA ASP A 476 5.45 -13.90 5.38
C ASP A 476 4.73 -15.15 5.93
N GLY A 477 5.46 -16.23 6.26
CA GLY A 477 4.83 -17.48 6.71
C GLY A 477 3.97 -17.39 7.97
N MET A 478 4.22 -16.42 8.85
CA MET A 478 3.39 -16.22 10.05
C MET A 478 1.96 -15.77 9.72
N VAL A 479 1.73 -15.19 8.54
CA VAL A 479 0.37 -14.83 8.12
C VAL A 479 -0.49 -16.06 7.86
N GLY A 480 0.11 -17.19 7.45
CA GLY A 480 -0.60 -18.46 7.35
C GLY A 480 -1.05 -19.01 8.72
N VAL A 481 -0.19 -18.89 9.73
CA VAL A 481 -0.54 -19.21 11.13
C VAL A 481 -1.67 -18.31 11.62
N ALA A 482 -1.57 -17.01 11.35
CA ALA A 482 -2.60 -16.03 11.71
C ALA A 482 -3.94 -16.26 10.98
N PHE A 483 -3.89 -16.73 9.73
CA PHE A 483 -5.06 -17.16 8.97
C PHE A 483 -5.72 -18.36 9.64
N HIS A 484 -5.02 -19.47 9.84
CA HIS A 484 -5.61 -20.69 10.40
C HIS A 484 -6.19 -20.47 11.81
N ARG A 485 -5.58 -19.60 12.61
CA ARG A 485 -6.10 -19.23 13.93
C ARG A 485 -7.43 -18.47 13.83
N THR A 486 -7.47 -17.40 13.04
CA THR A 486 -8.71 -16.62 12.83
C THR A 486 -9.78 -17.46 12.15
N PHE A 487 -9.41 -18.31 11.20
CA PHE A 487 -10.30 -19.21 10.51
C PHE A 487 -10.95 -20.20 11.48
N LEU A 488 -10.14 -20.84 12.33
CA LEU A 488 -10.60 -21.77 13.37
C LEU A 488 -11.50 -21.09 14.40
N GLU A 489 -11.13 -19.88 14.84
CA GLU A 489 -11.92 -19.06 15.75
C GLU A 489 -13.29 -18.73 15.17
N ALA A 490 -13.33 -18.23 13.93
CA ALA A 490 -14.57 -17.93 13.22
C ALA A 490 -15.45 -19.18 13.10
N TRP A 491 -14.86 -20.31 12.73
CA TRP A 491 -15.59 -21.56 12.54
C TRP A 491 -16.21 -22.09 13.84
N ARG A 492 -15.53 -21.89 14.98
CA ARG A 492 -16.06 -22.24 16.30
C ARG A 492 -17.22 -21.34 16.75
N GLN A 493 -17.25 -20.11 16.25
CA GLN A 493 -18.28 -19.12 16.57
C GLN A 493 -19.51 -19.23 15.64
N THR A 494 -19.40 -19.86 14.47
CA THR A 494 -20.52 -20.07 13.56
C THR A 494 -21.54 -21.06 14.17
N THR A 495 -22.67 -20.56 14.66
CA THR A 495 -23.76 -21.37 15.26
C THR A 495 -24.95 -21.50 14.31
N GLY A 496 -25.19 -22.70 13.77
CA GLY A 496 -26.42 -23.01 13.02
C GLY A 496 -26.58 -22.24 11.71
N MET A 497 -27.60 -22.59 10.91
CA MET A 497 -27.81 -22.12 9.54
C MET A 497 -27.90 -20.58 9.45
N GLU A 498 -26.78 -19.92 9.16
CA GLU A 498 -26.84 -18.65 8.44
C GLU A 498 -27.51 -18.94 7.07
N GLU A 499 -28.44 -18.07 6.65
CA GLU A 499 -28.90 -18.03 5.26
C GLU A 499 -27.70 -18.23 4.33
N LYS A 500 -27.83 -19.09 3.29
CA LYS A 500 -26.72 -19.45 2.38
C LYS A 500 -25.84 -18.23 2.09
N ALA A 501 -24.72 -18.15 2.82
CA ALA A 501 -23.87 -16.97 2.81
C ALA A 501 -23.42 -16.68 1.38
N THR A 502 -23.52 -15.42 0.98
CA THR A 502 -23.19 -15.01 -0.38
C THR A 502 -21.71 -15.24 -0.64
N PHE A 503 -21.38 -15.81 -1.80
CA PHE A 503 -20.00 -15.96 -2.25
C PHE A 503 -19.37 -14.60 -2.62
N LEU A 504 -20.19 -13.61 -2.96
CA LEU A 504 -19.74 -12.24 -3.19
C LEU A 504 -19.61 -11.52 -1.83
N VAL A 505 -18.42 -11.01 -1.55
CA VAL A 505 -18.07 -10.30 -0.32
C VAL A 505 -17.60 -8.89 -0.67
N THR A 506 -18.20 -7.88 -0.04
CA THR A 506 -17.68 -6.50 -0.09
C THR A 506 -16.68 -6.33 1.06
N PRO A 507 -15.38 -6.19 0.79
CA PRO A 507 -14.40 -6.05 1.86
C PRO A 507 -14.54 -4.70 2.57
N PRO A 508 -14.21 -4.62 3.87
CA PRO A 508 -14.23 -3.36 4.58
C PRO A 508 -13.14 -2.42 4.05
N SER A 509 -13.43 -1.11 4.06
CA SER A 509 -12.44 -0.08 3.71
C SER A 509 -11.43 0.04 4.84
N GLN A 510 -10.30 -0.66 4.72
CA GLN A 510 -9.26 -0.74 5.76
C GLN A 510 -7.87 -0.46 5.21
N THR A 511 -6.99 -0.02 6.11
CA THR A 511 -5.62 0.34 5.77
C THR A 511 -4.65 -0.83 5.78
N LEU A 512 -3.83 -0.98 4.74
CA LEU A 512 -2.64 -1.83 4.86
C LEU A 512 -1.68 -1.19 5.89
N PRO A 513 -1.07 -2.02 6.77
CA PRO A 513 -0.12 -1.51 7.75
C PRO A 513 1.11 -0.91 7.06
N ALA A 514 1.82 -0.05 7.79
CA ALA A 514 3.06 0.52 7.29
C ALA A 514 4.11 -0.57 7.03
N PRO A 515 4.89 -0.48 5.92
CA PRO A 515 5.92 -1.46 5.63
C PRO A 515 6.92 -1.62 6.77
N PHE A 516 7.44 -2.83 6.90
CA PHE A 516 8.45 -3.15 7.90
C PHE A 516 9.79 -2.44 7.62
N ASP A 517 10.21 -2.40 6.36
CA ASP A 517 11.56 -2.07 5.91
C ASP A 517 11.84 -0.55 5.77
N THR A 518 11.17 0.24 6.60
CA THR A 518 11.41 1.69 6.70
C THR A 518 12.79 2.00 7.29
N PRO A 519 13.41 3.15 6.96
CA PRO A 519 14.70 3.52 7.52
C PRO A 519 14.72 3.68 9.05
N GLU A 520 13.58 3.98 9.67
CA GLU A 520 13.44 4.14 11.13
C GLU A 520 13.50 2.78 11.81
N ARG A 521 12.81 1.79 11.23
CA ARG A 521 12.75 0.43 11.75
C ARG A 521 14.00 -0.36 11.43
N LEU A 522 14.63 -0.12 10.28
CA LEU A 522 15.85 -0.83 9.84
C LEU A 522 16.93 0.17 9.40
N PRO A 523 17.57 0.89 10.33
CA PRO A 523 18.63 1.81 9.99
C PRO A 523 19.83 1.09 9.36
N ILE A 524 20.47 1.73 8.38
CA ILE A 524 21.65 1.22 7.68
C ILE A 524 22.80 2.21 7.88
N SER A 525 23.94 1.71 8.38
CA SER A 525 25.15 2.49 8.57
C SER A 525 25.88 2.69 7.24
N TRP A 526 26.61 3.80 7.10
CA TRP A 526 27.45 4.05 5.93
C TRP A 526 28.49 2.95 5.73
N LYS A 527 29.04 2.42 6.82
CA LYS A 527 29.96 1.28 6.78
C LYS A 527 29.28 0.09 6.11
N PHE A 528 28.11 -0.34 6.59
CA PHE A 528 27.40 -1.49 6.05
C PHE A 528 26.93 -1.29 4.60
N LEU A 529 26.59 -0.05 4.20
CA LEU A 529 26.20 0.27 2.83
C LEU A 529 27.37 0.23 1.84
N LEU A 530 28.53 0.78 2.22
CA LEU A 530 29.70 0.92 1.34
C LEU A 530 30.62 -0.30 1.36
N GLU A 531 30.62 -1.07 2.45
CA GLU A 531 31.46 -2.24 2.64
C GLU A 531 31.34 -3.26 1.48
N PRO A 532 30.14 -3.63 0.99
CA PRO A 532 30.03 -4.52 -0.18
C PRO A 532 30.63 -3.94 -1.45
N LEU A 533 30.46 -2.64 -1.70
CA LEU A 533 31.01 -1.97 -2.88
C LEU A 533 32.53 -1.95 -2.82
N ILE A 534 33.10 -1.55 -1.69
CA ILE A 534 34.55 -1.49 -1.48
C ILE A 534 35.16 -2.91 -1.55
N ALA A 535 34.49 -3.91 -0.97
CA ALA A 535 34.96 -5.30 -0.98
C ALA A 535 35.05 -5.90 -2.39
N VAL A 536 34.22 -5.47 -3.34
CA VAL A 536 34.27 -5.92 -4.74
C VAL A 536 35.48 -5.38 -5.49
N TYR A 537 35.95 -4.17 -5.17
CA TYR A 537 37.07 -3.52 -5.87
C TYR A 537 38.44 -3.73 -5.20
N LEU A 538 38.49 -4.18 -3.94
CA LEU A 538 39.74 -4.48 -3.25
C LEU A 538 40.27 -5.88 -3.57
N PRO A 539 41.61 -6.07 -3.63
CA PRO A 539 42.19 -7.41 -3.64
C PRO A 539 41.71 -8.24 -2.43
N LYS A 540 41.36 -9.52 -2.65
CA LYS A 540 40.75 -10.41 -1.62
C LYS A 540 41.52 -10.45 -0.30
N PHE A 541 42.86 -10.37 -0.33
CA PHE A 541 43.68 -10.37 0.89
C PHE A 541 43.51 -9.07 1.70
N VAL A 542 43.35 -7.92 1.02
CA VAL A 542 43.13 -6.61 1.67
C VAL A 542 41.72 -6.53 2.25
N ALA A 543 40.71 -6.98 1.49
CA ALA A 543 39.34 -7.05 1.98
C ALA A 543 39.20 -7.94 3.22
N LYS A 544 39.92 -9.08 3.26
CA LYS A 544 39.95 -10.00 4.41
C LYS A 544 40.66 -9.40 5.63
N ILE A 545 41.77 -8.67 5.45
CA ILE A 545 42.47 -7.97 6.54
C ILE A 545 41.60 -6.87 7.16
N LEU A 546 40.81 -6.17 6.33
CA LEU A 546 39.89 -5.11 6.77
C LEU A 546 38.52 -5.63 7.25
N GLY A 547 38.28 -6.95 7.16
CA GLY A 547 37.02 -7.58 7.56
C GLY A 547 35.82 -7.26 6.66
N LEU A 548 36.04 -6.78 5.44
CA LEU A 548 35.00 -6.31 4.52
C LEU A 548 34.31 -7.48 3.80
N ARG A 549 32.96 -7.47 3.73
CA ARG A 549 32.15 -8.50 3.06
C ARG A 549 31.46 -7.98 1.79
N ALA A 550 31.65 -8.68 0.67
CA ALA A 550 31.03 -8.35 -0.61
C ALA A 550 29.55 -8.80 -0.74
N SER A 551 29.09 -9.65 0.18
CA SER A 551 27.77 -10.28 0.16
C SER A 551 27.33 -10.59 1.60
N ALA A 552 26.01 -10.67 1.82
CA ALA A 552 25.45 -11.13 3.09
C ALA A 552 25.85 -12.58 3.42
N SER A 553 26.12 -13.40 2.40
CA SER A 553 26.69 -14.74 2.53
C SER A 553 28.19 -14.74 2.20
N THR A 554 28.97 -15.49 2.99
CA THR A 554 30.40 -15.71 2.74
C THR A 554 30.58 -17.04 2.01
N LEU A 555 30.75 -16.98 0.69
CA LEU A 555 31.00 -18.14 -0.16
C LEU A 555 32.49 -18.31 -0.44
N ASP A 556 32.96 -19.56 -0.45
CA ASP A 556 34.30 -19.93 -0.93
C ASP A 556 34.23 -21.05 -1.98
N ALA A 557 35.39 -21.49 -2.47
CA ALA A 557 35.46 -22.50 -3.53
C ALA A 557 34.98 -23.90 -3.06
N GLY A 558 34.97 -24.16 -1.75
CA GLY A 558 34.52 -25.41 -1.15
C GLY A 558 33.06 -25.39 -0.68
N THR A 559 32.34 -24.28 -0.87
CA THR A 559 30.92 -24.19 -0.51
C THR A 559 30.04 -24.86 -1.56
N TRP A 560 29.21 -25.84 -1.16
CA TRP A 560 28.22 -26.42 -2.07
C TRP A 560 26.97 -25.54 -2.18
N ILE A 561 26.62 -25.09 -3.39
CA ILE A 561 25.47 -24.19 -3.63
C ILE A 561 24.58 -24.67 -4.78
N GLY A 562 24.71 -25.93 -5.20
CA GLY A 562 24.00 -26.45 -6.37
C GLY A 562 24.39 -25.76 -7.68
N SER A 563 23.50 -25.84 -8.69
CA SER A 563 23.68 -25.15 -9.96
C SER A 563 23.43 -23.65 -9.86
N PRO A 564 24.03 -22.82 -10.75
CA PRO A 564 23.65 -21.43 -10.91
C PRO A 564 22.13 -21.25 -11.08
N MET A 565 21.64 -20.08 -10.71
CA MET A 565 20.22 -19.75 -10.84
C MET A 565 19.78 -19.80 -12.31
N PHE A 566 18.74 -20.56 -12.59
CA PHE A 566 18.19 -20.74 -13.94
C PHE A 566 16.67 -20.73 -13.87
N PHE A 567 16.04 -20.13 -14.87
CA PHE A 567 14.59 -20.17 -15.05
C PHE A 567 14.25 -20.02 -16.52
N ASP A 568 13.38 -20.91 -17.00
CA ASP A 568 12.79 -20.84 -18.33
C ASP A 568 11.27 -20.81 -18.16
N PRO A 569 10.59 -19.69 -18.45
CA PRO A 569 9.15 -19.58 -18.32
C PRO A 569 8.38 -20.46 -19.32
N ALA A 570 9.02 -20.93 -20.39
CA ALA A 570 8.42 -21.85 -21.36
C ALA A 570 8.56 -23.33 -20.96
N ALA A 571 9.46 -23.64 -20.02
CA ALA A 571 9.63 -25.00 -19.51
C ALA A 571 8.55 -25.33 -18.46
N ALA A 572 7.99 -26.54 -18.53
CA ALA A 572 7.10 -27.07 -17.50
C ALA A 572 7.91 -27.48 -16.25
N ILE A 573 8.43 -26.49 -15.51
CA ILE A 573 9.15 -26.71 -14.25
C ILE A 573 8.13 -26.91 -13.13
N GLN A 574 8.30 -27.97 -12.35
CA GLN A 574 7.43 -28.31 -11.23
C GLN A 574 8.23 -28.38 -9.92
N SER A 575 7.64 -27.85 -8.85
CA SER A 575 8.14 -27.98 -7.48
C SER A 575 8.15 -29.44 -7.04
N ARG A 576 9.30 -29.89 -6.54
CA ARG A 576 9.42 -31.22 -5.92
C ARG A 576 9.32 -31.09 -4.41
N VAL A 577 8.28 -31.70 -3.84
CA VAL A 577 8.00 -31.64 -2.40
C VAL A 577 8.15 -33.03 -1.81
N ARG A 578 8.72 -33.09 -0.61
CA ARG A 578 8.68 -34.26 0.26
C ARG A 578 8.19 -33.85 1.64
N ILE A 579 7.21 -34.55 2.17
CA ILE A 579 6.69 -34.33 3.51
C ILE A 579 7.23 -35.41 4.44
N ILE A 580 7.77 -34.98 5.58
CA ILE A 580 8.25 -35.87 6.63
C ILE A 580 7.45 -35.54 7.88
N GLU A 581 6.61 -36.48 8.29
CA GLU A 581 5.88 -36.41 9.55
C GLU A 581 6.74 -36.96 10.68
N ILE A 582 6.83 -36.23 11.79
CA ILE A 582 7.56 -36.65 12.98
C ILE A 582 6.57 -36.68 14.14
N GLU A 583 6.43 -37.83 14.78
CA GLU A 583 5.48 -38.01 15.87
C GLU A 583 5.81 -37.10 17.06
N ALA A 584 4.77 -36.60 17.72
CA ALA A 584 4.89 -35.68 18.87
C ALA A 584 5.86 -36.17 19.96
N PRO A 585 5.88 -37.45 20.38
CA PRO A 585 6.84 -37.92 21.39
C PRO A 585 8.30 -37.78 20.96
N LEU A 586 8.61 -37.96 19.67
CA LEU A 586 9.96 -37.78 19.14
C LEU A 586 10.33 -36.29 19.10
N VAL A 587 9.41 -35.41 18.72
CA VAL A 587 9.61 -33.96 18.78
C VAL A 587 9.89 -33.51 20.21
N GLN A 588 9.16 -34.03 21.20
CA GLN A 588 9.41 -33.73 22.62
C GLN A 588 10.79 -34.19 23.08
N LYS A 589 11.22 -35.40 22.70
CA LYS A 589 12.58 -35.88 22.98
C LYS A 589 13.65 -34.98 22.33
N ALA A 590 13.45 -34.56 21.09
CA ALA A 590 14.39 -33.66 20.40
C ALA A 590 14.45 -32.27 21.05
N LEU A 591 13.31 -31.75 21.52
CA LEU A 591 13.24 -30.50 22.29
C LEU A 591 13.98 -30.61 23.63
N GLN A 592 13.77 -31.70 24.37
CA GLN A 592 14.46 -31.97 25.63
C GLN A 592 15.98 -32.09 25.42
N ALA A 593 16.40 -32.87 24.41
CA ALA A 593 17.81 -33.02 24.07
C ALA A 593 18.46 -31.70 23.62
N SER A 594 17.74 -30.87 22.86
CA SER A 594 18.23 -29.54 22.47
C SER A 594 18.43 -28.66 23.71
N ARG A 595 17.44 -28.62 24.62
CA ARG A 595 17.51 -27.83 25.85
C ARG A 595 18.61 -28.29 26.80
N SER A 596 18.83 -29.60 26.95
CA SER A 596 19.89 -30.14 27.81
C SER A 596 21.28 -29.75 27.33
N HIS A 597 21.45 -29.45 26.04
CA HIS A 597 22.71 -28.97 25.45
C HIS A 597 22.74 -27.44 25.24
N GLY A 598 21.79 -26.70 25.84
CA GLY A 598 21.77 -25.23 25.80
C GLY A 598 21.39 -24.62 24.44
N THR A 599 20.71 -25.36 23.56
CA THR A 599 20.32 -24.90 22.22
C THR A 599 18.80 -24.95 22.02
N LYS A 600 18.30 -24.23 21.00
CA LYS A 600 16.92 -24.36 20.51
C LYS A 600 16.86 -25.39 19.38
N LEU A 601 15.68 -25.97 19.16
CA LEU A 601 15.46 -26.99 18.13
C LEU A 601 15.94 -26.53 16.74
N THR A 602 15.69 -25.27 16.35
CA THR A 602 16.16 -24.72 15.06
C THR A 602 17.67 -24.86 14.89
N GLY A 603 18.46 -24.52 15.92
CA GLY A 603 19.93 -24.67 15.88
C GLY A 603 20.36 -26.13 15.75
N THR A 604 19.67 -27.04 16.44
CA THR A 604 19.90 -28.49 16.34
C THR A 604 19.59 -29.02 14.94
N VAL A 605 18.48 -28.58 14.33
CA VAL A 605 18.05 -29.02 13.00
C VAL A 605 19.04 -28.59 11.92
N HIS A 606 19.63 -27.40 12.02
CA HIS A 606 20.73 -27.00 11.13
C HIS A 606 21.86 -28.05 11.11
N GLN A 607 22.25 -28.56 12.27
CA GLN A 607 23.29 -29.58 12.38
C GLN A 607 22.85 -30.94 11.82
N MET A 608 21.57 -31.30 11.99
CA MET A 608 21.01 -32.50 11.34
C MET A 608 21.03 -32.39 9.82
N ILE A 609 20.69 -31.21 9.26
CA ILE A 609 20.75 -30.95 7.82
C ILE A 609 22.19 -31.02 7.32
N VAL A 610 23.12 -30.34 8.00
CA VAL A 610 24.55 -30.35 7.65
C VAL A 610 25.10 -31.77 7.63
N ARG A 611 24.73 -32.58 8.62
CA ARG A 611 25.09 -33.99 8.68
C ARG A 611 24.53 -34.78 7.50
N ALA A 612 23.23 -34.61 7.19
CA ALA A 612 22.59 -35.27 6.07
C ALA A 612 23.24 -34.90 4.73
N LEU A 613 23.52 -33.61 4.51
CA LEU A 613 24.21 -33.11 3.31
C LEU A 613 25.65 -33.64 3.21
N SER A 614 26.38 -33.68 4.33
CA SER A 614 27.74 -34.23 4.40
C SER A 614 27.79 -35.70 3.97
N LYS A 615 26.73 -36.46 4.24
CA LYS A 615 26.57 -37.85 3.80
C LYS A 615 26.10 -37.96 2.35
N ALA A 616 25.16 -37.13 1.94
CA ALA A 616 24.51 -37.22 0.64
C ALA A 616 25.37 -36.70 -0.52
N ILE A 617 26.27 -35.74 -0.26
CA ILE A 617 27.11 -35.12 -1.30
C ILE A 617 28.47 -35.83 -1.33
N PRO A 618 28.79 -36.65 -2.34
CA PRO A 618 29.98 -37.50 -2.31
C PRO A 618 31.30 -36.76 -2.57
N SER A 619 31.27 -35.61 -3.26
CA SER A 619 32.49 -34.85 -3.60
C SER A 619 33.22 -34.38 -2.36
N THR A 620 34.50 -34.74 -2.24
CA THR A 620 35.40 -34.32 -1.15
C THR A 620 35.87 -32.88 -1.25
N ASP A 621 35.73 -32.25 -2.42
CA ASP A 621 36.09 -30.84 -2.64
C ASP A 621 35.13 -29.88 -1.92
N ILE A 622 33.94 -30.38 -1.57
CA ILE A 622 32.98 -29.66 -0.76
C ILE A 622 33.38 -29.77 0.71
N THR A 623 33.75 -28.64 1.30
CA THR A 623 34.25 -28.52 2.69
C THR A 623 33.25 -27.85 3.62
N ASN A 624 32.25 -27.15 3.09
CA ASN A 624 31.26 -26.43 3.90
C ASN A 624 29.91 -26.23 3.18
N PHE A 625 28.92 -25.83 3.97
CA PHE A 625 27.57 -25.44 3.53
C PHE A 625 27.23 -24.06 4.08
N VAL A 626 26.35 -23.33 3.40
CA VAL A 626 25.81 -22.06 3.88
C VAL A 626 24.29 -22.18 4.03
N SER A 627 23.77 -21.90 5.22
CA SER A 627 22.33 -21.85 5.47
C SER A 627 21.80 -20.42 5.32
N GLY A 628 20.61 -20.27 4.75
CA GLY A 628 19.78 -19.07 4.94
C GLY A 628 18.64 -19.37 5.92
N THR A 629 18.42 -18.51 6.89
CA THR A 629 17.35 -18.69 7.89
C THR A 629 16.54 -17.40 8.01
N PRO A 630 15.26 -17.41 7.61
CA PRO A 630 14.33 -16.33 7.90
C PRO A 630 14.20 -16.09 9.41
N VAL A 631 14.24 -14.82 9.81
CA VAL A 631 14.11 -14.38 11.21
C VAL A 631 12.92 -13.43 11.32
N ASP A 632 11.94 -13.77 12.16
CA ASP A 632 10.79 -12.92 12.45
C ASP A 632 11.21 -11.73 13.32
N MET A 633 10.96 -10.52 12.81
CA MET A 633 11.36 -9.25 13.41
C MET A 633 10.21 -8.56 14.15
N ARG A 634 8.99 -9.12 14.17
CA ARG A 634 7.82 -8.48 14.82
C ARG A 634 8.10 -8.07 16.26
N ALA A 635 8.69 -8.96 17.05
CA ALA A 635 9.01 -8.69 18.45
C ALA A 635 9.98 -7.51 18.62
N SER A 636 10.99 -7.39 17.76
CA SER A 636 12.01 -6.33 17.83
C SER A 636 11.47 -4.92 17.61
N ILE A 637 10.31 -4.79 16.96
CA ILE A 637 9.64 -3.52 16.69
C ILE A 637 8.34 -3.36 17.50
N GLY A 638 8.13 -4.18 18.53
CA GLY A 638 6.93 -4.12 19.38
C GLY A 638 5.62 -4.46 18.65
N THR A 639 5.69 -5.23 17.56
CA THR A 639 4.52 -5.65 16.78
C THR A 639 4.04 -7.02 17.25
N PRO A 640 2.72 -7.24 17.44
CA PRO A 640 2.19 -8.56 17.81
C PRO A 640 2.60 -9.67 16.83
N GLY A 641 2.90 -10.88 17.35
CA GLY A 641 3.45 -11.99 16.56
C GLY A 641 2.57 -12.53 15.43
N LEU A 642 1.26 -12.22 15.46
CA LEU A 642 0.30 -12.60 14.40
C LEU A 642 -0.17 -11.43 13.55
N THR A 643 0.51 -10.27 13.64
CA THR A 643 0.23 -9.14 12.74
C THR A 643 0.56 -9.54 11.30
N TRP A 644 -0.39 -9.30 10.40
CA TRP A 644 -0.27 -9.61 8.98
C TRP A 644 0.70 -8.63 8.28
N GLY A 645 1.65 -9.15 7.51
CA GLY A 645 2.62 -8.35 6.74
C GLY A 645 3.93 -9.11 6.49
N LEU A 646 4.97 -8.37 6.04
CA LEU A 646 6.30 -8.89 5.74
C LEU A 646 7.32 -8.41 6.77
N PHE A 647 7.51 -9.15 7.87
CA PHE A 647 8.37 -8.76 8.99
C PHE A 647 9.62 -9.64 9.11
N VAL A 648 10.09 -10.17 7.99
CA VAL A 648 11.20 -11.13 7.97
C VAL A 648 12.50 -10.47 7.53
N SER A 649 13.57 -10.73 8.28
CA SER A 649 14.95 -10.58 7.83
C SER A 649 15.60 -11.96 7.61
N GLY A 650 16.87 -12.01 7.21
CA GLY A 650 17.59 -13.26 6.95
C GLY A 650 18.94 -13.30 7.67
N LEU A 651 19.25 -14.45 8.27
CA LEU A 651 20.58 -14.79 8.77
C LEU A 651 21.23 -15.81 7.84
N TYR A 652 22.49 -15.58 7.45
CA TYR A 652 23.28 -16.52 6.67
C TYR A 652 24.48 -17.02 7.48
N GLU A 653 24.66 -18.33 7.56
CA GLU A 653 25.71 -18.95 8.37
C GLU A 653 26.43 -20.06 7.63
N VAL A 654 27.76 -20.10 7.80
CA VAL A 654 28.64 -21.13 7.25
C VAL A 654 28.71 -22.29 8.25
N HIS A 655 28.53 -23.50 7.74
CA HIS A 655 28.61 -24.75 8.49
C HIS A 655 29.71 -25.62 7.88
N PRO A 656 30.76 -25.96 8.64
CA PRO A 656 31.74 -26.94 8.20
C PRO A 656 31.09 -28.28 7.87
N ARG A 657 31.64 -28.99 6.90
CA ARG A 657 31.23 -30.35 6.62
C ARG A 657 31.50 -31.25 7.83
N ALA A 658 30.53 -32.08 8.21
CA ALA A 658 30.65 -32.97 9.34
C ALA A 658 31.59 -34.16 9.00
N PRO A 659 32.66 -34.41 9.78
CA PRO A 659 33.50 -35.60 9.63
C PRO A 659 32.75 -36.84 10.15
N ASN A 660 32.99 -38.02 9.56
CA ASN A 660 32.53 -39.33 10.07
C ASN A 660 31.02 -39.42 10.39
N VAL A 661 30.17 -39.32 9.36
CA VAL A 661 28.68 -39.31 9.49
C VAL A 661 28.05 -40.64 9.98
N THR A 662 28.86 -41.61 10.41
CA THR A 662 28.45 -42.98 10.77
C THR A 662 27.85 -43.11 12.18
N GLU A 663 28.16 -42.23 13.12
CA GLU A 663 27.72 -42.33 14.53
C GLU A 663 26.27 -41.86 14.72
N ALA A 664 25.46 -42.54 15.55
CA ALA A 664 24.04 -42.20 15.71
C ALA A 664 23.79 -40.81 16.36
N ILE A 665 24.72 -40.29 17.15
CA ILE A 665 24.55 -39.12 18.03
C ILE A 665 25.28 -37.90 17.44
N LEU A 666 24.81 -36.68 17.73
CA LEU A 666 25.54 -35.45 17.39
C LEU A 666 26.78 -35.32 18.28
N SER A 667 27.95 -35.00 17.68
CA SER A 667 29.18 -34.76 18.45
C SER A 667 29.08 -33.46 19.26
N GLU A 668 29.95 -33.30 20.25
CA GLU A 668 30.02 -32.05 21.04
C GLU A 668 30.31 -30.81 20.17
N GLU A 669 31.13 -30.96 19.12
CA GLU A 669 31.38 -29.88 18.15
C GLU A 669 30.10 -29.46 17.42
N MET A 670 29.24 -30.42 17.06
CA MET A 670 27.94 -30.11 16.45
C MET A 670 27.00 -29.44 17.45
N TRP A 671 26.99 -29.87 18.72
CA TRP A 671 26.22 -29.18 19.76
C TRP A 671 26.71 -27.74 20.01
N GLU A 672 28.02 -27.51 19.99
CA GLU A 672 28.65 -26.18 20.03
C GLU A 672 28.14 -25.31 18.87
N ALA A 673 28.16 -25.84 17.65
CA ALA A 673 27.65 -25.16 16.46
C ALA A 673 26.14 -24.87 16.55
N ALA A 674 25.34 -25.80 17.10
CA ALA A 674 23.91 -25.60 17.34
C ALA A 674 23.63 -24.47 18.35
N ARG A 675 24.41 -24.41 19.45
CA ARG A 675 24.35 -23.31 20.44
C ARG A 675 24.69 -21.98 19.78
N SER A 676 25.79 -21.92 19.03
CA SER A 676 26.21 -20.73 18.30
C SER A 676 25.13 -20.24 17.33
N MET A 677 24.53 -21.15 16.57
CA MET A 677 23.43 -20.82 15.66
C MET A 677 22.21 -20.25 16.39
N THR A 678 21.85 -20.86 17.53
CA THR A 678 20.75 -20.35 18.38
C THR A 678 21.02 -18.92 18.87
N GLN A 679 22.25 -18.64 19.31
CA GLN A 679 22.64 -17.31 19.76
C GLN A 679 22.56 -16.29 18.61
N LYS A 680 23.16 -16.61 17.46
CA LYS A 680 23.17 -15.72 16.28
C LYS A 680 21.77 -15.41 15.75
N LEU A 681 20.86 -16.39 15.76
CA LEU A 681 19.46 -16.17 15.41
C LEU A 681 18.77 -15.21 16.38
N ALA A 682 19.03 -15.35 17.68
CA ALA A 682 18.48 -14.46 18.70
C ALA A 682 19.04 -13.03 18.57
N GLU A 683 20.35 -12.90 18.33
CA GLU A 683 21.00 -11.61 18.08
C GLU A 683 20.44 -10.93 16.82
N CYS A 684 20.29 -11.68 15.72
CA CYS A 684 19.70 -11.17 14.48
C CYS A 684 18.25 -10.69 14.71
N GLY A 685 17.44 -11.48 15.41
CA GLY A 685 16.05 -11.15 15.72
C GLY A 685 15.87 -10.00 16.71
N ALA A 686 16.91 -9.64 17.48
CA ALA A 686 16.88 -8.52 18.41
C ALA A 686 17.46 -7.21 17.82
N ARG A 687 18.26 -7.31 16.75
CA ARG A 687 18.99 -6.16 16.19
C ARG A 687 18.22 -5.52 15.03
N LEU A 688 17.94 -4.21 15.12
CA LEU A 688 17.32 -3.46 14.01
C LEU A 688 18.34 -2.88 13.03
N GLN A 689 19.53 -2.52 13.52
CA GLN A 689 20.61 -1.93 12.74
C GLN A 689 21.21 -2.94 11.76
N ASP A 690 21.55 -2.46 10.55
CA ASP A 690 22.33 -3.19 9.54
C ASP A 690 21.71 -4.55 9.17
N GLN A 691 20.39 -4.52 8.97
CA GLN A 691 19.62 -5.66 8.47
C GLN A 691 19.69 -5.71 6.94
N ALA A 692 20.04 -6.86 6.37
CA ALA A 692 20.25 -7.03 4.93
C ALA A 692 19.03 -6.60 4.09
N ILE A 693 17.82 -6.86 4.59
CA ILE A 693 16.58 -6.46 3.91
C ILE A 693 16.45 -4.92 3.77
N GLY A 694 17.06 -4.15 4.68
CA GLY A 694 17.11 -2.68 4.61
C GLY A 694 17.96 -2.14 3.45
N LEU A 695 18.88 -2.95 2.89
CA LEU A 695 19.69 -2.57 1.73
C LEU A 695 18.86 -2.46 0.44
N LEU A 696 17.68 -3.11 0.37
CA LEU A 696 16.80 -3.04 -0.80
C LEU A 696 16.35 -1.60 -1.12
N ARG A 697 16.34 -0.71 -0.13
CA ARG A 697 16.01 0.71 -0.32
C ARG A 697 16.97 1.45 -1.25
N TYR A 698 18.18 0.93 -1.41
CA TYR A 698 19.24 1.54 -2.24
C TYR A 698 19.35 0.87 -3.61
N VAL A 699 18.48 -0.10 -3.91
CA VAL A 699 18.41 -0.74 -5.23
C VAL A 699 17.61 0.15 -6.18
N PRO A 700 18.20 0.63 -7.30
CA PRO A 700 17.50 1.57 -8.20
C PRO A 700 16.25 0.98 -8.86
N SER A 701 16.31 -0.30 -9.22
CA SER A 701 15.19 -1.07 -9.79
C SER A 701 15.21 -2.47 -9.20
N ILE A 702 14.18 -2.79 -8.42
CA ILE A 702 14.05 -4.08 -7.74
C ILE A 702 13.71 -5.16 -8.76
N ARG A 703 12.94 -4.80 -9.80
CA ARG A 703 12.65 -5.71 -10.90
C ARG A 703 13.92 -6.10 -11.66
N ASN A 704 14.70 -5.13 -12.12
CA ASN A 704 15.93 -5.40 -12.86
C ASN A 704 16.95 -6.14 -12.00
N TRP A 705 17.05 -5.79 -10.72
CA TRP A 705 17.86 -6.56 -9.77
C TRP A 705 17.40 -8.01 -9.67
N THR A 706 16.09 -8.27 -9.57
CA THR A 706 15.52 -9.62 -9.52
C THR A 706 15.87 -10.41 -10.79
N LEU A 707 15.69 -9.82 -11.98
CA LEU A 707 16.03 -10.46 -13.25
C LEU A 707 17.54 -10.73 -13.41
N SER A 708 18.39 -9.82 -12.92
CA SER A 708 19.85 -9.95 -13.01
C SER A 708 20.44 -11.13 -12.23
N LYS A 709 19.64 -11.75 -11.35
CA LYS A 709 20.05 -12.93 -10.58
C LYS A 709 20.16 -14.19 -11.43
N ILE A 710 19.46 -14.27 -12.56
CA ILE A 710 19.55 -15.42 -13.46
C ILE A 710 20.98 -15.53 -14.03
N GLY A 711 21.51 -16.75 -14.03
CA GLY A 711 22.89 -17.07 -14.41
C GLY A 711 23.91 -16.89 -13.29
N GLN A 712 23.57 -16.23 -12.18
CA GLN A 712 24.49 -16.02 -11.06
C GLN A 712 24.57 -17.25 -10.14
N LYS A 713 25.66 -17.34 -9.37
CA LYS A 713 25.80 -18.33 -8.29
C LYS A 713 24.74 -18.09 -7.20
N ARG A 714 24.25 -19.16 -6.58
CA ARG A 714 23.33 -19.07 -5.44
C ARG A 714 24.07 -18.58 -4.19
N ASP A 715 23.35 -17.88 -3.33
CA ASP A 715 23.91 -17.27 -2.12
C ASP A 715 23.99 -18.24 -0.93
N SER A 716 23.37 -19.43 -1.02
CA SER A 716 23.32 -20.43 0.06
C SER A 716 23.06 -21.85 -0.44
N SER A 717 23.44 -22.84 0.36
CA SER A 717 23.24 -24.29 0.15
C SER A 717 21.82 -24.75 0.44
N TYR A 718 21.22 -24.24 1.51
CA TYR A 718 19.85 -24.57 1.90
C TYR A 718 19.21 -23.43 2.69
N GLU A 719 17.88 -23.40 2.70
CA GLU A 719 17.09 -22.52 3.54
C GLU A 719 16.38 -23.35 4.63
N LEU A 720 16.33 -22.86 5.87
CA LEU A 720 15.53 -23.46 6.95
C LEU A 720 14.53 -22.43 7.48
N SER A 721 13.24 -22.71 7.31
CA SER A 721 12.14 -21.85 7.76
C SER A 721 11.34 -22.60 8.83
N ASN A 722 11.20 -22.01 10.02
CA ASN A 722 10.52 -22.62 11.16
C ASN A 722 9.41 -21.70 11.71
N LEU A 723 8.16 -22.11 11.54
CA LEU A 723 6.97 -21.39 12.02
C LEU A 723 6.52 -21.80 13.43
N LEU A 724 7.34 -22.60 14.12
CA LEU A 724 7.12 -23.07 15.48
C LEU A 724 5.86 -23.93 15.61
N ALA A 725 5.14 -23.82 16.73
CA ALA A 725 3.96 -24.60 17.05
C ALA A 725 2.70 -23.75 16.93
N PHE A 726 1.73 -24.24 16.16
CA PHE A 726 0.36 -23.74 16.13
C PHE A 726 -0.34 -24.12 17.45
N ASP A 727 -0.96 -23.13 18.09
CA ASP A 727 -1.74 -23.32 19.32
C ASP A 727 -3.24 -23.29 18.98
N ASN A 728 -3.96 -24.36 19.33
CA ASN A 728 -5.41 -24.49 19.09
C ASN A 728 -6.26 -23.51 19.93
N MET A 729 -5.67 -22.79 20.89
CA MET A 729 -6.35 -21.87 21.83
C MET A 729 -7.35 -22.55 22.76
N ASN A 730 -7.23 -22.31 24.08
CA ASN A 730 -8.06 -22.83 25.18
C ASN A 730 -8.14 -24.38 25.29
N ASP A 731 -7.45 -24.95 26.28
CA ASP A 731 -7.45 -26.39 26.64
C ASP A 731 -8.78 -26.89 27.29
N GLY A 732 -9.91 -26.22 27.01
CA GLY A 732 -11.24 -26.57 27.54
C GLY A 732 -11.94 -27.67 26.73
N ALA A 733 -12.62 -28.58 27.43
CA ALA A 733 -13.10 -29.89 26.96
C ALA A 733 -14.30 -29.90 25.97
N ASP A 734 -14.53 -28.86 25.16
CA ASP A 734 -15.64 -28.87 24.19
C ASP A 734 -15.29 -28.15 22.87
N GLN A 735 -14.24 -28.64 22.18
CA GLN A 735 -13.82 -28.09 20.90
C GLN A 735 -14.51 -28.81 19.73
N LYS A 736 -15.59 -28.21 19.20
CA LYS A 736 -16.31 -28.67 17.99
C LYS A 736 -15.43 -28.80 16.75
N CYS A 737 -14.29 -28.09 16.72
CA CYS A 737 -13.31 -28.12 15.64
C CYS A 737 -11.91 -27.84 16.19
N LYS A 738 -10.90 -28.59 15.75
CA LYS A 738 -9.48 -28.42 16.14
C LYS A 738 -8.54 -28.77 14.99
N VAL A 739 -7.33 -28.22 15.01
CA VAL A 739 -6.25 -28.57 14.07
C VAL A 739 -5.33 -29.58 14.73
N VAL A 740 -5.10 -30.73 14.10
CA VAL A 740 -4.32 -31.84 14.68
C VAL A 740 -2.94 -32.03 14.05
N LYS A 741 -2.75 -31.52 12.84
CA LYS A 741 -1.48 -31.50 12.11
C LYS A 741 -1.34 -30.18 11.36
N MET A 742 -0.12 -29.66 11.28
CA MET A 742 0.21 -28.53 10.40
C MET A 742 1.23 -28.95 9.33
N VAL A 743 1.12 -28.36 8.16
CA VAL A 743 2.07 -28.53 7.04
C VAL A 743 2.49 -27.15 6.55
N PHE A 744 3.78 -26.96 6.34
CA PHE A 744 4.34 -25.75 5.78
C PHE A 744 5.19 -26.10 4.56
N SER A 745 4.91 -25.48 3.44
CA SER A 745 5.66 -25.66 2.20
C SER A 745 5.78 -24.36 1.41
N GLN A 746 6.81 -24.32 0.57
CA GLN A 746 7.07 -23.22 -0.35
C GLN A 746 7.45 -23.76 -1.73
N PRO A 747 7.25 -22.99 -2.81
CA PRO A 747 7.56 -23.44 -4.16
C PRO A 747 9.06 -23.41 -4.38
N GLY A 748 9.52 -24.06 -5.45
CA GLY A 748 10.89 -23.91 -5.92
C GLY A 748 11.23 -22.44 -6.12
N ASN A 749 12.13 -21.90 -5.29
CA ASN A 749 12.50 -20.49 -5.33
C ASN A 749 13.70 -20.30 -6.25
N VAL A 750 13.45 -19.81 -7.45
CA VAL A 750 14.47 -19.63 -8.50
C VAL A 750 15.69 -18.88 -7.98
N THR A 751 15.45 -17.82 -7.20
CA THR A 751 16.48 -16.87 -6.73
C THR A 751 17.07 -17.18 -5.35
N SER A 752 16.73 -18.32 -4.73
CA SER A 752 17.21 -18.68 -3.38
C SER A 752 18.05 -19.96 -3.38
N ALA A 753 18.22 -20.56 -2.21
CA ALA A 753 18.89 -21.83 -2.00
C ALA A 753 18.29 -22.94 -2.87
N PRO A 754 19.10 -23.92 -3.31
CA PRO A 754 18.61 -25.05 -4.10
C PRO A 754 17.75 -26.04 -3.27
N LEU A 755 17.82 -25.99 -1.94
CA LEU A 755 17.04 -26.82 -1.02
C LEU A 755 16.31 -25.94 0.00
N ALA A 756 15.05 -26.25 0.28
CA ALA A 756 14.24 -25.57 1.29
C ALA A 756 13.70 -26.58 2.31
N PHE A 757 13.96 -26.33 3.58
CA PHE A 757 13.45 -27.08 4.71
C PHE A 757 12.43 -26.22 5.45
N ASN A 758 11.18 -26.69 5.51
CA ASN A 758 10.07 -25.97 6.12
C ASN A 758 9.57 -26.77 7.31
N MET A 759 9.42 -26.11 8.45
CA MET A 759 8.99 -26.75 9.71
C MET A 759 7.83 -25.98 10.33
N ILE A 760 6.83 -26.73 10.75
CA ILE A 760 5.71 -26.29 11.59
C ILE A 760 5.20 -27.51 12.36
N SER A 761 4.56 -27.29 13.49
CA SER A 761 3.94 -28.35 14.30
C SER A 761 2.65 -27.85 14.93
N VAL A 762 1.84 -28.73 15.49
CA VAL A 762 0.78 -28.38 16.45
C VAL A 762 1.29 -28.58 17.88
N LYS A 763 0.94 -27.69 18.81
CA LYS A 763 1.27 -27.86 20.23
C LYS A 763 0.64 -29.16 20.77
N GLY A 764 1.48 -30.11 21.15
CA GLY A 764 1.05 -31.46 21.60
C GLY A 764 0.65 -32.41 20.47
N GLY A 765 0.74 -31.99 19.21
CA GLY A 765 0.40 -32.77 18.01
C GLY A 765 1.57 -32.92 17.03
N ALA A 766 1.24 -33.31 15.79
CA ALA A 766 2.19 -33.51 14.69
C ALA A 766 2.48 -32.20 13.94
#